data_AF-A0A5C1I9E9-F1
#
_entry.id   AF-A0A5C1I9E9-F1
#
_cell.length_a   1.000
_cell.length_b   1.000
_cell.length_c   1.000
_cell.angle_alpha   90.00
_cell.angle_beta   90.00
_cell.angle_gamma   90.00
#
_symmetry.space_group_name_H-M   'P 1'
#
loop_
_entity.id
_entity.type
_entity.pdbx_description
1 polymer ?
#
loop_
_entity_poly.entity_id
_entity_poly.type
_entity_poly.pdbx_seq_one_letter_code
_entity_poly.pdbx_strand_id
1 'polypeptide(L)'
;MNSYTFHINLYDLAALGTIFVGLTFALLLWFTKSVNRSANRFLALALATMVLWMIRVLGMDMRLETYLPGWDRLPMQFLLAMGPMIYFYVLKITRPEFKFTRRHLLHFSPLLLEQAVLVLEIKESIRTGAATYITNIFQVLNPVLQLLIFISIMTYLYKSHQLIQHFYRRLQPVLMDRSLLEFRWLRRLLAATALLWTLWIAYAAVDNFGYRNQLGTHVYYTFYIFLAVIIIWTSMAAFLRPQAALIVQQSTPLRSSPTGESKSKGIWLKRAMEANLYYQDPELTLSSLAGKLDLHTHELSRILNTVLKKSFNDFVNEYRVRDVAAKMQDPAYDHITFLGIAYEAGFNSQSTFTRVFKQMTGQSPMEYKNNLKKDCSTYKLGIHPQFAPVISNRDAIPKWSPSKSNRGTMFKNYLKIAFRNFWKHKVFTLINIVGLSIGISASLVIYLIVHYDFSFDKFHKDSDRIYRVVSNFKFQGNESHSYGVTTPMAAGIKANVTGVEIVAPLYTLNPDVMVTDKNNAPVKLKGQDHITLADQNYFKIINYTWLAGSPTTALNEPYHVVLTSERAKVYFPSLSYEQMIGKTVTYDTLKTTVSGIVETIKENTDFSAHDFISFSSGNLKNRLGMDMQLDSWGSTNSASEVFIKLNPKASAANVQKQVNALYKKSNPQSAEDLKNASEQTYTVQPLSDIHFNQLYGTFDFSGPASKSKSYMLLAIAGFLLLLGCINFINLTTAQATQRAKEIGIRKTMGSSRTQLIMQFLSETFLITLFAVIISIGLTPLILKLFSGFVASGVKANFLHQPDIFIFLFVLTVIVSILSGFYPALMLSGYKPVSVLKNQLQSGTHKTRNAWLRKSLTVSQFIIAQFFIMATMLVSKQIYYALHKDLGFKKDAIVYAQTPYKVGKASTNKVMLNKLGALPGVEMVSLGYFPPSSGATNATNALYKDGKKEIITSVEIKYADENYIKLYHIKILAGRNITAADSTTAVVINEKYARTIGFANPGDAIGKTLEKLNNSKSRRIVGVAGNFYTHSLQSPIGPLVILAPGGNNFFHNSVIHIALKPETPGSLSWSKTMTAMNKIWKEFYPDDDTNYKFYDKSIEQFYDQEKQTSTLLSWATGLSIFISCLGLLGLAIYTTGQRTKEIGIRKVLGASVTEIVRLLSTELILLILLAFVIVTPLAWWAMNKWMESYADKTTISWWIFAASGAGMLLTAFITSSFQTIRAAIVNPVKSLRSE
;
A
#
# COMPACT_ATOMS: atom_id res chain seq x y z
N MET A 1 -20.53 -18.22 8.04
CA MET A 1 -19.99 -17.53 6.85
C MET A 1 -18.51 -17.32 7.13
N ASN A 2 -17.60 -18.14 6.58
CA ASN A 2 -16.17 -17.93 6.81
C ASN A 2 -15.72 -16.77 5.92
N SER A 3 -15.81 -15.55 6.44
CA SER A 3 -15.17 -14.37 5.88
C SER A 3 -13.66 -14.59 5.96
N TYR A 4 -13.10 -15.26 4.95
CA TYR A 4 -11.66 -15.26 4.73
C TYR A 4 -11.27 -13.83 4.34
N THR A 5 -11.03 -13.02 5.36
CA THR A 5 -10.55 -11.65 5.23
C THR A 5 -9.16 -11.71 4.63
N PHE A 6 -9.00 -11.04 3.49
CA PHE A 6 -7.70 -10.81 2.86
C PHE A 6 -6.90 -9.88 3.79
N HIS A 7 -6.21 -10.46 4.78
CA HIS A 7 -5.31 -9.72 5.66
C HIS A 7 -4.09 -9.30 4.84
N ILE A 8 -4.12 -8.08 4.33
CA ILE A 8 -2.94 -7.40 3.79
C ILE A 8 -2.42 -6.48 4.89
N ASN A 9 -1.37 -6.91 5.57
CA ASN A 9 -0.63 -6.09 6.51
C ASN A 9 0.37 -5.18 5.76
N LEU A 10 0.91 -4.18 6.46
CA LEU A 10 1.93 -3.27 5.91
C LEU A 10 3.15 -4.04 5.36
N TYR A 11 3.46 -5.20 5.96
CA TYR A 11 4.48 -6.13 5.49
C TYR A 11 4.17 -6.69 4.10
N ASP A 12 2.93 -7.12 3.85
CA ASP A 12 2.51 -7.70 2.58
C ASP A 12 2.62 -6.68 1.44
N LEU A 13 2.28 -5.43 1.73
CA LEU A 13 2.48 -4.28 0.83
C LEU A 13 3.96 -4.03 0.53
N ALA A 14 4.83 -4.06 1.55
CA ALA A 14 6.27 -3.89 1.37
C ALA A 14 6.89 -5.07 0.59
N ALA A 15 6.43 -6.30 0.85
CA ALA A 15 6.84 -7.51 0.14
C ALA A 15 6.39 -7.47 -1.32
N LEU A 16 5.14 -7.09 -1.62
CA LEU A 16 4.64 -6.89 -2.98
C LEU A 16 5.45 -5.84 -3.74
N GLY A 17 5.74 -4.70 -3.10
CA GLY A 17 6.61 -3.67 -3.67
C GLY A 17 8.01 -4.20 -3.99
N THR A 18 8.58 -5.00 -3.09
CA THR A 18 9.91 -5.60 -3.28
C THR A 18 9.90 -6.69 -4.35
N ILE A 19 8.85 -7.51 -4.44
CA ILE A 19 8.68 -8.54 -5.48
C ILE A 19 8.65 -7.84 -6.83
N PHE A 20 7.85 -6.79 -6.96
CA PHE A 20 7.74 -6.00 -8.17
C PHE A 20 9.08 -5.38 -8.57
N VAL A 21 9.76 -4.71 -7.62
CA VAL A 21 11.09 -4.12 -7.85
C VAL A 21 12.13 -5.19 -8.21
N GLY A 22 12.20 -6.29 -7.47
CA GLY A 22 13.14 -7.37 -7.73
C GLY A 22 12.93 -8.04 -9.09
N LEU A 23 11.68 -8.31 -9.47
CA LEU A 23 11.32 -8.95 -10.74
C LEU A 23 11.59 -8.03 -11.94
N THR A 24 11.27 -6.74 -11.82
CA THR A 24 11.60 -5.73 -12.84
C THR A 24 13.13 -5.60 -13.01
N PHE A 25 13.90 -5.62 -11.92
CA PHE A 25 15.37 -5.58 -12.00
C PHE A 25 16.02 -6.88 -12.48
N ALA A 26 15.44 -8.04 -12.18
CA ALA A 26 15.89 -9.33 -12.73
C ALA A 26 15.70 -9.38 -14.24
N LEU A 27 14.51 -9.00 -14.74
CA LEU A 27 14.22 -8.88 -16.17
C LEU A 27 15.14 -7.87 -16.85
N LEU A 28 15.40 -6.75 -16.17
CA LEU A 28 16.38 -5.75 -16.61
C LEU A 28 17.73 -6.35 -16.91
N LEU A 29 18.33 -6.98 -15.91
CA LEU A 29 19.67 -7.51 -15.99
C LEU A 29 19.76 -8.60 -17.07
N TRP A 30 18.71 -9.40 -17.21
CA TRP A 30 18.60 -10.44 -18.23
C TRP A 30 18.65 -9.91 -19.66
N PHE A 31 17.93 -8.83 -19.94
CA PHE A 31 17.82 -8.23 -21.28
C PHE A 31 18.85 -7.13 -21.55
N THR A 32 19.62 -6.68 -20.56
CA THR A 32 20.68 -5.70 -20.77
C THR A 32 21.76 -6.20 -21.76
N LYS A 33 21.95 -5.47 -22.87
CA LYS A 33 23.10 -5.65 -23.78
C LYS A 33 24.32 -4.92 -23.21
N SER A 34 25.03 -5.55 -22.26
CA SER A 34 26.28 -5.04 -21.67
C SER A 34 27.51 -5.88 -22.12
N VAL A 35 28.72 -5.34 -21.94
CA VAL A 35 29.99 -6.06 -22.20
C VAL A 35 30.09 -7.36 -21.38
N ASN A 36 29.45 -7.41 -20.21
CA ASN A 36 29.42 -8.55 -19.31
C ASN A 36 28.03 -9.23 -19.28
N ARG A 37 27.38 -9.38 -20.43
CA ARG A 37 26.04 -9.98 -20.56
C ARG A 37 25.89 -11.32 -19.83
N SER A 38 26.92 -12.18 -19.89
CA SER A 38 26.91 -13.47 -19.21
C SER A 38 26.93 -13.35 -17.68
N ALA A 39 27.67 -12.38 -17.13
CA ALA A 39 27.70 -12.16 -15.68
C ALA A 39 26.35 -11.61 -15.19
N ASN A 40 25.78 -10.64 -15.90
CA ASN A 40 24.49 -10.05 -15.54
C ASN A 40 23.35 -11.06 -15.54
N ARG A 41 23.41 -12.11 -16.38
CA ARG A 41 22.45 -13.22 -16.35
C ARG A 41 22.54 -14.05 -15.07
N PHE A 42 23.73 -14.34 -14.56
CA PHE A 42 23.88 -15.04 -13.27
C PHE A 42 23.33 -14.22 -12.11
N LEU A 43 23.55 -12.90 -12.11
CA LEU A 43 22.97 -12.02 -11.10
C LEU A 43 21.45 -11.87 -11.24
N ALA A 44 20.93 -11.80 -12.47
CA ALA A 44 19.50 -11.80 -12.74
C ALA A 44 18.82 -13.08 -12.22
N LEU A 45 19.46 -14.24 -12.42
CA LEU A 45 18.97 -15.51 -11.86
C LEU A 45 19.02 -15.51 -10.34
N ALA A 46 20.09 -15.01 -9.71
CA ALA A 46 20.16 -14.90 -8.26
C ALA A 46 19.03 -14.01 -7.69
N LEU A 47 18.73 -12.89 -8.35
CA LEU A 47 17.60 -12.03 -8.00
C LEU A 47 16.26 -12.74 -8.18
N ALA A 48 16.08 -13.46 -9.29
CA ALA A 48 14.87 -14.24 -9.54
C ALA A 48 14.66 -15.31 -8.46
N THR A 49 15.72 -16.00 -8.02
CA THR A 49 15.62 -16.99 -6.92
C THR A 49 15.20 -16.36 -5.59
N MET A 50 15.69 -15.16 -5.28
CA MET A 50 15.28 -14.43 -4.06
C MET A 50 13.83 -13.96 -4.15
N VAL A 51 13.40 -13.48 -5.32
CA VAL A 51 12.03 -13.00 -5.55
C VAL A 51 11.02 -14.16 -5.50
N LEU A 52 11.32 -15.29 -6.14
CA LEU A 52 10.47 -16.49 -6.11
C LEU A 52 10.28 -17.01 -4.69
N TRP A 53 11.35 -16.99 -3.89
CA TRP A 53 11.24 -17.36 -2.48
C TRP A 53 10.37 -16.38 -1.68
N MET A 54 10.51 -15.07 -1.92
CA MET A 54 9.69 -14.05 -1.27
C MET A 54 8.21 -14.13 -1.70
N ILE A 55 7.91 -14.52 -2.94
CA ILE A 55 6.55 -14.84 -3.42
C ILE A 55 5.99 -16.04 -2.66
N ARG A 56 6.79 -17.10 -2.43
CA ARG A 56 6.36 -18.27 -1.66
C ARG A 56 6.04 -17.88 -0.21
N VAL A 57 6.91 -17.10 0.43
CA VAL A 57 6.72 -16.62 1.81
C VAL A 57 5.47 -15.77 1.95
N LEU A 58 5.29 -14.79 1.04
CA LEU A 58 4.09 -13.97 1.00
C LEU A 58 2.84 -14.84 0.80
N GLY A 59 2.94 -15.86 -0.07
CA GLY A 59 1.89 -16.83 -0.27
C GLY A 59 1.48 -17.57 1.01
N MET A 60 2.45 -18.03 1.80
CA MET A 60 2.19 -18.71 3.07
C MET A 60 1.58 -17.77 4.12
N ASP A 61 2.04 -16.51 4.17
CA ASP A 61 1.55 -15.51 5.14
C ASP A 61 0.12 -15.06 4.84
N MET A 62 -0.19 -14.84 3.56
CA MET A 62 -1.52 -14.51 3.07
C MET A 62 -2.45 -15.73 3.00
N ARG A 63 -1.96 -16.93 3.37
CA ARG A 63 -2.67 -18.21 3.24
C ARG A 63 -3.23 -18.44 1.85
N LEU A 64 -2.44 -18.14 0.81
CA LEU A 64 -2.88 -18.21 -0.58
C LEU A 64 -3.41 -19.60 -0.95
N GLU A 65 -2.96 -20.67 -0.30
CA GLU A 65 -3.48 -22.03 -0.49
C GLU A 65 -4.97 -22.19 -0.13
N THR A 66 -5.49 -21.37 0.79
CA THR A 66 -6.93 -21.33 1.08
C THR A 66 -7.75 -20.70 -0.05
N TYR A 67 -7.10 -19.90 -0.91
CA TYR A 67 -7.73 -19.19 -2.02
C TYR A 67 -7.39 -19.77 -3.41
N LEU A 68 -6.23 -20.39 -3.55
CA LEU A 68 -5.66 -21.00 -4.76
C LEU A 68 -5.21 -22.42 -4.41
N PRO A 69 -6.07 -23.44 -4.62
CA PRO A 69 -5.74 -24.81 -4.31
C PRO A 69 -4.49 -25.26 -5.06
N GLY A 70 -3.45 -25.68 -4.34
CA GLY A 70 -2.17 -26.11 -4.89
C GLY A 70 -1.14 -25.00 -5.13
N TRP A 71 -1.40 -23.76 -4.71
CA TRP A 71 -0.39 -22.69 -4.71
C TRP A 71 0.89 -23.08 -3.95
N ASP A 72 0.70 -23.73 -2.80
CA ASP A 72 1.75 -24.28 -1.94
C ASP A 72 2.56 -25.41 -2.59
N ARG A 73 2.10 -25.94 -3.74
CA ARG A 73 2.74 -27.01 -4.53
C ARG A 73 3.60 -26.48 -5.69
N LEU A 74 3.67 -25.16 -5.89
CA LEU A 74 4.53 -24.59 -6.93
C LEU A 74 6.01 -24.68 -6.54
N PRO A 75 6.91 -25.11 -7.44
CA PRO A 75 8.34 -25.21 -7.16
C PRO A 75 8.96 -23.80 -7.18
N MET A 76 8.81 -23.06 -6.09
CA MET A 76 9.35 -21.70 -5.91
C MET A 76 10.61 -21.66 -5.03
N GLN A 77 11.13 -22.81 -4.61
CA GLN A 77 12.34 -22.94 -3.80
C GLN A 77 13.55 -23.26 -4.67
N PHE A 78 14.49 -22.31 -4.79
CA PHE A 78 15.73 -22.47 -5.56
C PHE A 78 16.94 -21.91 -4.79
N LEU A 79 16.86 -21.90 -3.45
CA LEU A 79 17.83 -21.21 -2.60
C LEU A 79 19.22 -21.85 -2.66
N LEU A 80 19.30 -23.17 -2.89
CA LEU A 80 20.59 -23.85 -3.04
C LEU A 80 21.37 -23.41 -4.29
N ALA A 81 20.69 -22.82 -5.28
CA ALA A 81 21.32 -22.25 -6.47
C ALA A 81 21.88 -20.83 -6.25
N MET A 82 21.47 -20.12 -5.20
CA MET A 82 21.86 -18.73 -4.94
C MET A 82 23.37 -18.56 -4.76
N GLY A 83 24.00 -19.40 -3.93
CA GLY A 83 25.44 -19.39 -3.69
C GLY A 83 26.27 -19.54 -4.98
N PRO A 84 26.07 -20.62 -5.76
CA PRO A 84 26.71 -20.80 -7.05
C PRO A 84 26.49 -19.64 -8.04
N MET A 85 25.27 -19.09 -8.13
CA MET A 85 24.97 -17.96 -9.02
C MET A 85 25.79 -16.70 -8.67
N ILE A 86 25.89 -16.37 -7.39
CA ILE A 86 26.72 -15.25 -6.91
C ILE A 86 28.20 -15.51 -7.22
N TYR A 87 28.68 -16.73 -7.00
CA TYR A 87 30.06 -17.11 -7.30
C TYR A 87 30.40 -16.97 -8.79
N PHE A 88 29.55 -17.47 -9.70
CA PHE A 88 29.80 -17.34 -11.14
C PHE A 88 29.70 -15.90 -11.64
N TYR A 89 28.85 -15.07 -11.02
CA TYR A 89 28.86 -13.63 -11.25
C TYR A 89 30.22 -13.01 -10.89
N VAL A 90 30.72 -13.27 -9.67
CA VAL A 90 32.03 -12.74 -9.23
C VAL A 90 33.18 -13.30 -10.08
N LEU A 91 33.14 -14.59 -10.42
CA LEU A 91 34.16 -15.24 -11.24
C LEU A 91 34.22 -14.63 -12.64
N LYS A 92 33.07 -14.40 -13.29
CA LYS A 92 33.03 -13.84 -14.65
C LYS A 92 33.45 -12.38 -14.69
N ILE A 93 33.20 -11.63 -13.60
CA ILE A 93 33.64 -10.23 -13.47
C ILE A 93 35.13 -10.11 -13.17
N THR A 94 35.69 -11.02 -12.36
CA THR A 94 37.13 -11.03 -12.02
C THR A 94 37.99 -11.71 -13.09
N ARG A 95 37.41 -12.61 -13.89
CA ARG A 95 38.06 -13.32 -15.01
C ARG A 95 37.16 -13.30 -16.27
N PRO A 96 37.22 -12.24 -17.08
CA PRO A 96 36.37 -12.08 -18.27
C PRO A 96 36.53 -13.21 -19.30
N GLU A 97 37.74 -13.76 -19.42
CA GLU A 97 38.08 -14.88 -20.33
C GLU A 97 37.44 -16.23 -19.97
N PHE A 98 36.88 -16.36 -18.75
CA PHE A 98 36.33 -17.62 -18.27
C PHE A 98 35.12 -18.07 -19.10
N LYS A 99 35.19 -19.24 -19.76
CA LYS A 99 34.06 -19.86 -20.47
C LYS A 99 33.36 -20.88 -19.57
N PHE A 100 32.04 -20.78 -19.47
CA PHE A 100 31.23 -21.73 -18.72
C PHE A 100 31.14 -23.07 -19.48
N THR A 101 31.52 -24.17 -18.84
CA THR A 101 31.57 -25.54 -19.39
C THR A 101 30.60 -26.45 -18.63
N ARG A 102 30.28 -27.63 -19.22
CA ARG A 102 29.35 -28.60 -18.60
C ARG A 102 29.79 -29.08 -17.21
N ARG A 103 31.09 -29.16 -16.93
CA ARG A 103 31.61 -29.54 -15.59
C ARG A 103 31.20 -28.56 -14.49
N HIS A 104 30.96 -27.29 -14.84
CA HIS A 104 30.53 -26.28 -13.88
C HIS A 104 29.04 -26.37 -13.50
N LEU A 105 28.24 -27.15 -14.23
CA LEU A 105 26.87 -27.46 -13.85
C LEU A 105 26.79 -28.30 -12.55
N LEU A 106 27.85 -29.05 -12.22
CA LEU A 106 27.93 -29.82 -10.99
C LEU A 106 27.84 -28.95 -9.72
N HIS A 107 28.18 -27.66 -9.80
CA HIS A 107 28.00 -26.72 -8.68
C HIS A 107 26.51 -26.50 -8.32
N PHE A 108 25.59 -26.83 -9.23
CA PHE A 108 24.15 -26.76 -9.03
C PHE A 108 23.53 -28.11 -8.66
N SER A 109 24.30 -29.19 -8.49
CA SER A 109 23.76 -30.49 -8.08
C SER A 109 22.97 -30.46 -6.75
N PRO A 110 23.29 -29.62 -5.74
CA PRO A 110 22.46 -29.54 -4.54
C PRO A 110 21.04 -29.05 -4.81
N LEU A 111 20.82 -28.31 -5.90
CA LEU A 111 19.47 -27.88 -6.30
C LEU A 111 18.56 -29.08 -6.60
N LEU A 112 19.10 -30.17 -7.14
CA LEU A 112 18.31 -31.39 -7.40
C LEU A 112 17.81 -32.03 -6.11
N LEU A 113 18.60 -31.92 -5.03
CA LEU A 113 18.21 -32.39 -3.71
C LEU A 113 17.09 -31.52 -3.13
N GLU A 114 17.15 -30.19 -3.31
CA GLU A 114 16.06 -29.25 -2.96
C GLU A 114 14.75 -29.62 -3.67
N GLN A 115 14.81 -29.87 -4.98
CA GLN A 115 13.62 -30.25 -5.76
C GLN A 115 13.09 -31.64 -5.37
N ALA A 116 13.97 -32.60 -5.06
CA ALA A 116 13.57 -33.92 -4.60
C ALA A 116 12.81 -33.87 -3.26
N VAL A 117 13.29 -33.05 -2.32
CA VAL A 117 12.58 -32.80 -1.04
C VAL A 117 11.22 -32.16 -1.29
N LEU A 118 11.15 -31.15 -2.16
CA LEU A 118 9.90 -30.47 -2.51
C LEU A 118 8.89 -31.42 -3.19
N VAL A 119 9.34 -32.37 -4.02
CA VAL A 119 8.47 -33.41 -4.59
C VAL A 119 7.90 -34.34 -3.51
N LEU A 120 8.69 -34.68 -2.47
CA LEU A 120 8.21 -35.48 -1.34
C LEU A 120 7.17 -34.72 -0.52
N GLU A 121 7.40 -33.43 -0.23
CA GLU A 121 6.45 -32.55 0.46
C GLU A 121 5.13 -32.43 -0.33
N ILE A 122 5.20 -32.24 -1.65
CA ILE A 122 4.01 -32.18 -2.52
C ILE A 122 3.27 -33.52 -2.50
N LYS A 123 3.98 -34.65 -2.57
CA LYS A 123 3.36 -35.98 -2.56
C LYS A 123 2.59 -36.23 -1.26
N GLU A 124 3.13 -35.81 -0.12
CA GLU A 124 2.44 -35.91 1.17
C GLU A 124 1.30 -34.89 1.30
N SER A 125 1.47 -33.66 0.81
CA SER A 125 0.39 -32.67 0.74
C SER A 125 -0.80 -33.17 -0.09
N ILE A 126 -0.55 -33.83 -1.22
CA ILE A 126 -1.61 -34.44 -2.06
C ILE A 126 -2.29 -35.59 -1.29
N ARG A 127 -1.52 -36.39 -0.55
CA ARG A 127 -2.04 -37.53 0.23
C ARG A 127 -2.87 -37.11 1.44
N THR A 128 -2.45 -36.06 2.14
CA THR A 128 -3.04 -35.62 3.42
C THR A 128 -4.06 -34.50 3.27
N GLY A 129 -4.06 -33.79 2.13
CA GLY A 129 -4.87 -32.58 1.93
C GLY A 129 -4.34 -31.37 2.71
N ALA A 130 -3.25 -31.50 3.46
CA ALA A 130 -2.61 -30.41 4.18
C ALA A 130 -1.68 -29.60 3.27
N ALA A 131 -1.50 -28.31 3.59
CA ALA A 131 -0.55 -27.46 2.88
C ALA A 131 0.89 -27.98 3.06
N THR A 132 1.75 -27.84 2.04
CA THR A 132 3.12 -28.40 2.04
C THR A 132 3.93 -28.05 3.29
N TYR A 133 3.81 -26.83 3.80
CA TYR A 133 4.54 -26.35 4.99
C TYR A 133 3.95 -26.79 6.34
N ILE A 134 2.85 -27.53 6.35
CA ILE A 134 2.21 -28.11 7.55
C ILE A 134 2.46 -29.64 7.61
N THR A 135 2.95 -30.23 6.52
CA THR A 135 3.21 -31.67 6.43
C THR A 135 4.31 -32.15 7.38
N ASN A 136 4.24 -33.42 7.77
CA ASN A 136 5.24 -34.01 8.67
C ASN A 136 6.61 -34.13 7.99
N ILE A 137 6.65 -34.44 6.69
CA ILE A 137 7.89 -34.43 5.89
C ILE A 137 8.53 -33.04 5.91
N PHE A 138 7.76 -31.96 5.78
CA PHE A 138 8.30 -30.60 5.88
C PHE A 138 8.90 -30.34 7.26
N GLN A 139 8.22 -30.71 8.36
CA GLN A 139 8.74 -30.51 9.72
C GLN A 139 10.07 -31.24 9.96
N VAL A 140 10.23 -32.43 9.39
CA VAL A 140 11.45 -33.25 9.54
C VAL A 140 12.59 -32.80 8.62
N LEU A 141 12.29 -32.48 7.36
CA LEU A 141 13.32 -32.20 6.34
C LEU A 141 13.71 -30.72 6.22
N ASN A 142 12.81 -29.79 6.54
CA ASN A 142 13.09 -28.34 6.44
C ASN A 142 14.33 -27.90 7.24
N PRO A 143 14.58 -28.37 8.49
CA PRO A 143 15.79 -28.00 9.23
C PRO A 143 17.08 -28.43 8.53
N VAL A 144 17.09 -29.65 7.98
CA VAL A 144 18.22 -30.20 7.22
C VAL A 144 18.44 -29.38 5.94
N LEU A 145 17.35 -29.03 5.25
CA LEU A 145 17.40 -28.24 4.03
C LEU A 145 17.90 -26.81 4.29
N GLN A 146 17.47 -26.16 5.37
CA GLN A 146 17.96 -24.83 5.78
C GLN A 146 19.44 -24.84 6.12
N LEU A 147 19.91 -25.88 6.81
CA LEU A 147 21.32 -26.07 7.11
C LEU A 147 22.16 -26.27 5.84
N LEU A 148 21.68 -27.05 4.86
CA LEU A 148 22.32 -27.22 3.57
C LEU A 148 22.36 -25.91 2.76
N ILE A 149 21.27 -25.13 2.75
CA ILE A 149 21.20 -23.81 2.11
C ILE A 149 22.26 -22.89 2.73
N PHE A 150 22.34 -22.85 4.06
CA PHE A 150 23.33 -22.04 4.79
C PHE A 150 24.77 -22.44 4.42
N ILE A 151 25.10 -23.74 4.46
CA ILE A 151 26.43 -24.25 4.09
C ILE A 151 26.79 -23.87 2.65
N SER A 152 25.86 -24.05 1.70
CA SER A 152 26.07 -23.69 0.30
C SER A 152 26.36 -22.18 0.16
N ILE A 153 25.47 -21.34 0.68
CA ILE A 153 25.61 -19.88 0.56
C ILE A 153 26.91 -19.40 1.20
N MET A 154 27.25 -19.82 2.43
CA MET A 154 28.49 -19.43 3.09
C MET A 154 29.74 -19.88 2.32
N THR A 155 29.77 -21.12 1.85
CA THR A 155 30.92 -21.67 1.12
C THR A 155 31.19 -20.87 -0.15
N TYR A 156 30.15 -20.54 -0.93
CA TYR A 156 30.29 -19.77 -2.16
C TYR A 156 30.52 -18.28 -1.93
N LEU A 157 29.96 -17.69 -0.86
CA LEU A 157 30.30 -16.32 -0.45
C LEU A 157 31.78 -16.20 -0.07
N TYR A 158 32.31 -17.18 0.69
CA TYR A 158 33.73 -17.24 1.04
C TYR A 158 34.63 -17.39 -0.19
N LYS A 159 34.30 -18.33 -1.09
CA LYS A 159 35.03 -18.49 -2.37
C LYS A 159 34.96 -17.23 -3.24
N SER A 160 33.82 -16.54 -3.26
CA SER A 160 33.66 -15.25 -3.97
C SER A 160 34.53 -14.16 -3.36
N HIS A 161 34.63 -14.11 -2.03
CA HIS A 161 35.54 -13.19 -1.33
C HIS A 161 37.01 -13.47 -1.67
N GLN A 162 37.42 -14.74 -1.67
CA GLN A 162 38.77 -15.14 -2.06
C GLN A 162 39.11 -14.78 -3.51
N LEU A 163 38.16 -14.90 -4.45
CA LEU A 163 38.35 -14.49 -5.84
C LEU A 163 38.63 -12.98 -5.95
N ILE A 164 37.88 -12.16 -5.21
CA ILE A 164 38.08 -10.71 -5.17
C ILE A 164 39.44 -10.36 -4.56
N GLN A 165 39.84 -11.03 -3.48
CA GLN A 165 41.15 -10.88 -2.85
C GLN A 165 42.29 -11.24 -3.82
N HIS A 166 42.19 -12.38 -4.51
CA HIS A 166 43.16 -12.79 -5.52
C HIS A 166 43.24 -11.83 -6.70
N PHE A 167 42.10 -11.30 -7.13
CA PHE A 167 42.05 -10.27 -8.18
C PHE A 167 42.81 -9.01 -7.75
N TYR A 168 42.62 -8.55 -6.51
CA TYR A 168 43.38 -7.42 -5.96
C TYR A 168 44.88 -7.70 -5.84
N ARG A 169 45.27 -8.91 -5.43
CA ARG A 169 46.69 -9.31 -5.36
C ARG A 169 47.39 -9.34 -6.73
N ARG A 170 46.64 -9.58 -7.82
CA ARG A 170 47.19 -9.60 -9.20
C ARG A 170 47.41 -8.20 -9.80
N LEU A 171 46.78 -7.17 -9.25
CA LEU A 171 46.98 -5.79 -9.69
C LEU A 171 48.28 -5.26 -9.06
N GLN A 172 49.38 -5.21 -9.82
CA GLN A 172 50.65 -4.58 -9.42
C GLN A 172 50.45 -3.09 -9.03
N PRO A 173 51.35 -2.47 -8.22
CA PRO A 173 51.18 -1.13 -7.64
C PRO A 173 51.27 0.05 -8.63
N VAL A 174 51.00 -0.18 -9.92
CA VAL A 174 51.11 0.83 -10.99
C VAL A 174 49.82 1.65 -11.17
N LEU A 175 48.70 1.23 -10.57
CA LEU A 175 47.43 1.96 -10.61
C LEU A 175 47.00 2.37 -9.19
N MET A 176 47.24 3.63 -8.81
CA MET A 176 46.68 4.27 -7.61
C MET A 176 45.20 3.89 -7.41
N ASP A 177 44.86 3.39 -6.21
CA ASP A 177 43.57 3.27 -5.47
C ASP A 177 42.21 3.01 -6.18
N ARG A 178 42.15 3.11 -7.50
CA ARG A 178 40.91 3.21 -8.29
C ARG A 178 40.29 1.84 -8.52
N SER A 179 41.10 0.81 -8.74
CA SER A 179 40.65 -0.59 -8.83
C SER A 179 40.17 -1.12 -7.47
N LEU A 180 40.83 -0.73 -6.36
CA LEU A 180 40.46 -1.07 -4.97
C LEU A 180 39.09 -0.50 -4.55
N LEU A 181 38.64 0.58 -5.20
CA LEU A 181 37.33 1.19 -4.96
C LEU A 181 36.18 0.51 -5.73
N GLU A 182 36.48 -0.22 -6.81
CA GLU A 182 35.45 -0.78 -7.70
C GLU A 182 34.70 -1.98 -7.11
N PHE A 183 35.37 -2.98 -6.50
CA PHE A 183 34.69 -4.15 -5.90
C PHE A 183 34.29 -3.98 -4.43
N ARG A 184 34.47 -2.78 -3.86
CA ARG A 184 34.12 -2.50 -2.45
C ARG A 184 32.62 -2.71 -2.17
N TRP A 185 31.74 -2.38 -3.11
CA TRP A 185 30.29 -2.64 -2.95
C TRP A 185 29.97 -4.12 -2.96
N LEU A 186 30.59 -4.88 -3.86
CA LEU A 186 30.38 -6.32 -3.98
C LEU A 186 30.86 -7.01 -2.70
N ARG A 187 32.01 -6.59 -2.15
CA ARG A 187 32.50 -7.08 -0.86
C ARG A 187 31.54 -6.76 0.30
N ARG A 188 30.99 -5.54 0.36
CA ARG A 188 30.00 -5.15 1.40
C ARG A 188 28.69 -5.92 1.25
N LEU A 189 28.25 -6.15 0.03
CA LEU A 189 27.05 -6.94 -0.28
C LEU A 189 27.25 -8.40 0.13
N LEU A 190 28.38 -9.01 -0.24
CA LEU A 190 28.75 -10.37 0.18
C LEU A 190 28.78 -10.49 1.72
N ALA A 191 29.33 -9.48 2.41
CA ALA A 191 29.36 -9.44 3.87
C ALA A 191 27.96 -9.24 4.49
N ALA A 192 27.13 -8.38 3.93
CA ALA A 192 25.75 -8.18 4.39
C ALA A 192 24.88 -9.43 4.16
N THR A 193 25.04 -10.10 3.02
CA THR A 193 24.40 -11.41 2.78
C THR A 193 24.91 -12.46 3.76
N ALA A 194 26.22 -12.47 4.06
CA ALA A 194 26.76 -13.41 5.03
C ALA A 194 26.16 -13.17 6.43
N LEU A 195 26.13 -11.91 6.88
CA LEU A 195 25.58 -11.53 8.18
C LEU A 195 24.09 -11.85 8.31
N LEU A 196 23.30 -11.59 7.27
CA LEU A 196 21.87 -11.95 7.24
C LEU A 196 21.69 -13.46 7.43
N TRP A 197 22.39 -14.27 6.64
CA TRP A 197 22.26 -15.73 6.69
C TRP A 197 22.80 -16.34 7.98
N THR A 198 23.81 -15.74 8.63
CA THR A 198 24.28 -16.17 9.96
C THR A 198 23.28 -15.86 11.06
N LEU A 199 22.61 -14.70 11.00
CA LEU A 199 21.55 -14.39 11.96
C LEU A 199 20.30 -15.24 11.69
N TRP A 200 20.00 -15.52 10.41
CA TRP A 200 18.90 -16.38 9.99
C TRP A 200 19.02 -17.79 10.58
N ILE A 201 20.18 -18.44 10.43
CA ILE A 201 20.36 -19.82 10.92
C ILE A 201 20.33 -19.91 12.44
N ALA A 202 20.87 -18.90 13.14
CA ALA A 202 20.78 -18.82 14.60
C ALA A 202 19.32 -18.72 15.05
N TYR A 203 18.52 -17.91 14.36
CA TYR A 203 17.10 -17.75 14.66
C TYR A 203 16.28 -19.00 14.33
N ALA A 204 16.52 -19.61 13.17
CA ALA A 204 15.88 -20.87 12.78
C ALA A 204 16.22 -22.03 13.74
N ALA A 205 17.44 -22.06 14.29
CA ALA A 205 17.81 -23.02 15.32
C ALA A 205 17.00 -22.79 16.61
N VAL A 206 16.79 -21.54 17.03
CA VAL A 206 15.96 -21.22 18.21
C VAL A 206 14.50 -21.62 17.99
N ASP A 207 13.94 -21.35 16.82
CA ASP A 207 12.56 -21.75 16.48
C ASP A 207 12.40 -23.28 16.46
N ASN A 208 13.33 -23.97 15.80
CA ASN A 208 13.23 -25.41 15.61
C ASN A 208 13.56 -26.22 16.88
N PHE A 209 14.62 -25.86 17.62
CA PHE A 209 15.01 -26.57 18.86
C PHE A 209 14.31 -26.06 20.11
N GLY A 210 13.99 -24.76 20.18
CA GLY A 210 13.35 -24.14 21.34
C GLY A 210 11.83 -24.21 21.31
N TYR A 211 11.22 -23.97 20.14
CA TYR A 211 9.77 -23.84 19.99
C TYR A 211 9.13 -24.89 19.07
N ARG A 212 9.91 -25.87 18.57
CA ARG A 212 9.44 -26.94 17.66
C ARG A 212 8.66 -26.40 16.45
N ASN A 213 9.12 -25.32 15.82
CA ASN A 213 8.46 -24.66 14.67
C ASN A 213 7.03 -24.16 14.95
N GLN A 214 6.72 -23.82 16.21
CA GLN A 214 5.42 -23.20 16.57
C GLN A 214 5.41 -21.67 16.38
N LEU A 215 6.55 -21.03 16.09
CA LEU A 215 6.60 -19.60 15.81
C LEU A 215 6.03 -19.32 14.41
N GLY A 216 4.99 -18.49 14.33
CA GLY A 216 4.37 -18.10 13.06
C GLY A 216 5.31 -17.31 12.13
N THR A 217 4.91 -17.18 10.85
CA THR A 217 5.64 -16.43 9.79
C THR A 217 6.00 -15.00 10.17
N HIS A 218 5.16 -14.35 10.99
CA HIS A 218 5.33 -12.99 11.49
C HIS A 218 6.67 -12.74 12.19
N VAL A 219 7.22 -13.78 12.82
CA VAL A 219 8.46 -13.69 13.58
C VAL A 219 9.68 -13.50 12.67
N TYR A 220 9.60 -13.97 11.43
CA TYR A 220 10.66 -13.84 10.43
C TYR A 220 10.60 -12.54 9.60
N TYR A 221 9.60 -11.68 9.83
CA TYR A 221 9.39 -10.44 9.08
C TYR A 221 10.62 -9.54 9.02
N THR A 222 11.34 -9.37 10.12
CA THR A 222 12.56 -8.55 10.16
C THR A 222 13.60 -9.06 9.17
N PHE A 223 13.80 -10.38 9.08
CA PHE A 223 14.75 -10.97 8.15
C PHE A 223 14.31 -10.86 6.69
N TYR A 224 13.01 -11.01 6.42
CA TYR A 224 12.46 -10.81 5.07
C TYR A 224 12.58 -9.35 4.61
N ILE A 225 12.41 -8.37 5.51
CA ILE A 225 12.66 -6.94 5.23
C ILE A 225 14.16 -6.73 4.92
N PHE A 226 15.08 -7.32 5.69
CA PHE A 226 16.50 -7.23 5.35
C PHE A 226 16.84 -7.91 4.01
N LEU A 227 16.19 -9.05 3.70
CA LEU A 227 16.32 -9.66 2.37
C LEU A 227 15.80 -8.70 1.29
N ALA A 228 14.66 -8.06 1.50
CA ALA A 228 14.10 -7.06 0.59
C ALA A 228 15.08 -5.90 0.35
N VAL A 229 15.71 -5.39 1.41
CA VAL A 229 16.77 -4.38 1.32
C VAL A 229 17.96 -4.90 0.51
N ILE A 230 18.37 -6.15 0.70
CA ILE A 230 19.45 -6.78 -0.08
C ILE A 230 19.04 -6.92 -1.55
N ILE A 231 17.83 -7.35 -1.87
CA ILE A 231 17.30 -7.45 -3.24
C ILE A 231 17.31 -6.08 -3.90
N ILE A 232 16.82 -5.04 -3.21
CA ILE A 232 16.80 -3.67 -3.73
C ILE A 232 18.23 -3.15 -3.89
N TRP A 233 19.11 -3.37 -2.91
CA TRP A 233 20.50 -2.90 -2.94
C TRP A 233 21.34 -3.60 -4.02
N THR A 234 21.23 -4.92 -4.15
CA THR A 234 21.89 -5.73 -5.19
C THR A 234 21.43 -5.27 -6.58
N SER A 235 20.12 -5.14 -6.77
CA SER A 235 19.47 -4.63 -8.00
C SER A 235 19.98 -3.23 -8.35
N MET A 236 19.93 -2.32 -7.38
CA MET A 236 20.36 -0.93 -7.55
C MET A 236 21.87 -0.83 -7.81
N ALA A 237 22.71 -1.57 -7.09
CA ALA A 237 24.16 -1.46 -7.22
C ALA A 237 24.69 -2.07 -8.52
N ALA A 238 24.14 -3.20 -8.95
CA ALA A 238 24.44 -3.81 -10.25
C ALA A 238 23.98 -2.91 -11.40
N PHE A 239 22.82 -2.28 -11.22
CA PHE A 239 22.25 -1.37 -12.21
C PHE A 239 22.72 0.08 -12.09
N LEU A 240 23.56 0.49 -11.14
CA LEU A 240 24.06 1.87 -11.04
C LEU A 240 25.55 2.04 -11.34
N ARG A 241 26.35 0.98 -11.40
CA ARG A 241 27.80 1.11 -11.68
C ARG A 241 28.16 0.85 -13.15
N PRO A 242 28.97 1.70 -13.82
CA PRO A 242 29.42 1.44 -15.18
C PRO A 242 30.38 0.25 -15.20
N GLN A 243 29.93 -0.91 -15.66
CA GLN A 243 30.65 -2.19 -15.58
C GLN A 243 31.78 -2.39 -16.60
N ALA A 244 32.24 -1.37 -17.34
CA ALA A 244 33.28 -1.57 -18.35
C ALA A 244 34.08 -0.30 -18.63
N ALA A 245 35.14 -0.06 -17.86
CA ALA A 245 36.23 0.82 -18.29
C ALA A 245 37.63 0.23 -18.05
N LEU A 246 37.77 -0.87 -17.30
CA LEU A 246 39.09 -1.41 -16.94
C LEU A 246 39.52 -2.65 -17.73
N ILE A 247 38.65 -3.29 -18.52
CA ILE A 247 38.99 -4.57 -19.17
C ILE A 247 39.43 -4.41 -20.63
N VAL A 248 39.05 -3.32 -21.32
CA VAL A 248 39.50 -3.07 -22.70
C VAL A 248 41.01 -2.72 -22.78
N GLN A 249 41.69 -2.55 -21.64
CA GLN A 249 43.14 -2.34 -21.59
C GLN A 249 43.96 -3.57 -21.15
N GLN A 250 43.35 -4.73 -20.93
CA GLN A 250 44.07 -5.98 -20.68
C GLN A 250 43.73 -7.02 -21.75
N SER A 251 44.38 -6.85 -22.91
CA SER A 251 44.78 -7.88 -23.90
C SER A 251 44.72 -7.34 -25.34
N THR A 252 45.54 -6.34 -25.68
CA THR A 252 46.40 -6.61 -26.84
C THR A 252 47.36 -7.71 -26.37
N PRO A 253 47.50 -8.84 -27.09
CA PRO A 253 48.49 -9.83 -26.70
C PRO A 253 49.82 -9.08 -26.55
N LEU A 254 50.46 -9.26 -25.39
CA LEU A 254 51.88 -8.96 -25.26
C LEU A 254 52.54 -9.62 -26.47
N ARG A 255 53.01 -8.82 -27.43
CA ARG A 255 54.02 -9.26 -28.40
C ARG A 255 55.04 -10.01 -27.56
N SER A 256 55.28 -11.26 -27.95
CA SER A 256 56.24 -12.18 -27.33
C SER A 256 57.40 -11.42 -26.69
N SER A 257 57.69 -11.69 -25.41
CA SER A 257 58.98 -11.26 -24.84
C SER A 257 60.08 -11.61 -25.85
N PRO A 258 61.03 -10.71 -26.13
CA PRO A 258 62.08 -11.02 -27.09
C PRO A 258 62.80 -12.29 -26.62
N THR A 259 62.97 -13.26 -27.51
CA THR A 259 63.83 -14.44 -27.29
C THR A 259 65.22 -13.96 -26.81
N GLY A 260 65.97 -14.80 -26.08
CA GLY A 260 67.30 -14.41 -25.55
C GLY A 260 68.23 -13.78 -26.59
N GLU A 261 68.11 -14.23 -27.83
CA GLU A 261 68.79 -13.73 -29.02
C GLU A 261 68.42 -12.28 -29.43
N SER A 262 67.17 -11.85 -29.20
CA SER A 262 66.75 -10.48 -29.51
C SER A 262 67.29 -9.46 -28.49
N LYS A 263 67.46 -9.86 -27.21
CA LYS A 263 68.11 -9.01 -26.20
C LYS A 263 69.61 -8.85 -26.47
N SER A 264 70.30 -9.91 -26.91
CA SER A 264 71.71 -9.80 -27.30
C SER A 264 71.88 -8.90 -28.53
N LYS A 265 71.00 -8.99 -29.54
CA LYS A 265 70.97 -8.05 -30.68
C LYS A 265 70.75 -6.59 -30.24
N GLY A 266 69.91 -6.34 -29.24
CA GLY A 266 69.71 -4.98 -28.69
C GLY A 266 70.95 -4.43 -27.95
N ILE A 267 71.69 -5.28 -27.23
CA ILE A 267 72.95 -4.91 -26.58
C ILE A 267 74.05 -4.68 -27.61
N TRP A 268 74.14 -5.55 -28.62
CA TRP A 268 75.05 -5.40 -29.76
C TRP A 268 74.80 -4.09 -30.50
N LEU A 269 73.54 -3.74 -30.78
CA LEU A 269 73.19 -2.49 -31.46
C LEU A 269 73.65 -1.26 -30.67
N LYS A 270 73.50 -1.27 -29.35
CA LYS A 270 74.03 -0.19 -28.48
C LYS A 270 75.55 -0.08 -28.55
N ARG A 271 76.25 -1.22 -28.51
CA ARG A 271 77.72 -1.25 -28.63
C ARG A 271 78.20 -0.80 -30.01
N ALA A 272 77.52 -1.22 -31.09
CA ALA A 272 77.87 -0.82 -32.45
C ALA A 272 77.66 0.68 -32.70
N MET A 273 76.62 1.27 -32.09
CA MET A 273 76.38 2.71 -32.11
C MET A 273 77.46 3.51 -31.38
N GLU A 274 77.92 3.01 -30.22
CA GLU A 274 78.98 3.65 -29.43
C GLU A 274 80.36 3.48 -30.08
N ALA A 275 80.69 2.27 -30.54
CA ALA A 275 82.02 1.95 -31.08
C ALA A 275 82.35 2.66 -32.40
N ASN A 276 81.34 2.86 -33.26
CA ASN A 276 81.54 3.47 -34.59
C ASN A 276 81.02 4.91 -34.67
N LEU A 277 80.56 5.48 -33.55
CA LEU A 277 80.05 6.86 -33.45
C LEU A 277 78.99 7.23 -34.51
N TYR A 278 78.18 6.26 -34.96
CA TYR A 278 77.23 6.47 -36.06
C TYR A 278 76.22 7.58 -35.81
N TYR A 279 75.94 7.92 -34.54
CA TYR A 279 75.04 9.00 -34.17
C TYR A 279 75.56 10.40 -34.54
N GLN A 280 76.86 10.59 -34.78
CA GLN A 280 77.43 11.89 -35.16
C GLN A 280 77.08 12.29 -36.61
N ASP A 281 76.66 11.34 -37.46
CA ASP A 281 76.22 11.62 -38.83
C ASP A 281 74.89 12.41 -38.81
N PRO A 282 74.85 13.68 -39.25
CA PRO A 282 73.67 14.53 -39.16
C PRO A 282 72.53 14.10 -40.10
N GLU A 283 72.84 13.33 -41.15
CA GLU A 283 71.88 12.82 -42.14
C GLU A 283 71.49 11.35 -41.87
N LEU A 284 71.83 10.81 -40.70
CA LEU A 284 71.53 9.43 -40.34
C LEU A 284 70.01 9.17 -40.39
N THR A 285 69.61 8.28 -41.30
CA THR A 285 68.25 7.77 -41.43
C THR A 285 68.21 6.30 -40.99
N LEU A 286 67.00 5.79 -40.72
CA LEU A 286 66.83 4.38 -40.37
C LEU A 286 67.34 3.45 -41.48
N SER A 287 67.19 3.83 -42.74
CA SER A 287 67.71 3.09 -43.90
C SER A 287 69.22 3.16 -44.00
N SER A 288 69.84 4.33 -43.79
CA SER A 288 71.31 4.46 -43.87
C SER A 288 72.00 3.77 -42.71
N LEU A 289 71.44 3.82 -41.50
CA LEU A 289 71.95 3.06 -40.34
C LEU A 289 71.81 1.55 -40.56
N ALA A 290 70.70 1.10 -41.14
CA ALA A 290 70.51 -0.32 -41.47
C ALA A 290 71.55 -0.81 -42.48
N GLY A 291 71.82 -0.02 -43.53
CA GLY A 291 72.89 -0.31 -44.50
C GLY A 291 74.28 -0.35 -43.88
N LYS A 292 74.61 0.59 -42.98
CA LYS A 292 75.91 0.61 -42.27
C LYS A 292 76.10 -0.58 -41.31
N LEU A 293 75.01 -1.18 -40.84
CA LEU A 293 75.02 -2.32 -39.92
C LEU A 293 74.81 -3.67 -40.63
N ASP A 294 74.75 -3.67 -41.97
CA ASP A 294 74.43 -4.83 -42.81
C ASP A 294 73.12 -5.54 -42.37
N LEU A 295 72.11 -4.74 -42.05
CA LEU A 295 70.78 -5.20 -41.62
C LEU A 295 69.70 -4.67 -42.55
N HIS A 296 68.61 -5.44 -42.68
CA HIS A 296 67.41 -4.90 -43.32
C HIS A 296 66.74 -3.83 -42.45
N THR A 297 66.25 -2.75 -43.08
CA THR A 297 65.60 -1.61 -42.42
C THR A 297 64.43 -2.02 -41.52
N HIS A 298 63.65 -3.03 -41.94
CA HIS A 298 62.55 -3.57 -41.14
C HIS A 298 63.04 -4.34 -39.90
N GLU A 299 64.18 -5.03 -39.99
CA GLU A 299 64.78 -5.75 -38.86
C GLU A 299 65.31 -4.76 -37.82
N LEU A 300 66.03 -3.72 -38.23
CA LEU A 300 66.50 -2.66 -37.34
C LEU A 300 65.33 -1.93 -36.64
N SER A 301 64.28 -1.59 -37.40
CA SER A 301 63.04 -1.01 -36.85
C SER A 301 62.38 -1.93 -35.81
N ARG A 302 62.36 -3.24 -36.10
CA ARG A 302 61.83 -4.25 -35.19
C ARG A 302 62.66 -4.31 -33.92
N ILE A 303 63.99 -4.33 -34.00
CA ILE A 303 64.89 -4.35 -32.82
C ILE A 303 64.67 -3.10 -31.97
N LEU A 304 64.66 -1.91 -32.57
CA LEU A 304 64.44 -0.64 -31.86
C LEU A 304 63.08 -0.60 -31.13
N ASN A 305 62.00 -0.93 -31.82
CA ASN A 305 60.65 -0.84 -31.28
C ASN A 305 60.31 -1.96 -30.29
N THR A 306 60.80 -3.19 -30.54
CA THR A 306 60.43 -4.37 -29.73
C THR A 306 61.40 -4.64 -28.57
N VAL A 307 62.70 -4.47 -28.79
CA VAL A 307 63.73 -4.77 -27.79
C VAL A 307 64.06 -3.52 -26.97
N LEU A 308 64.38 -2.41 -27.65
CA LEU A 308 64.80 -1.17 -26.98
C LEU A 308 63.62 -0.27 -26.57
N LYS A 309 62.42 -0.53 -27.12
CA LYS A 309 61.19 0.26 -26.91
C LYS A 309 61.38 1.76 -27.20
N LYS A 310 62.17 2.09 -28.21
CA LYS A 310 62.46 3.48 -28.63
C LYS A 310 62.18 3.64 -30.12
N SER A 311 61.75 4.84 -30.52
CA SER A 311 61.77 5.23 -31.93
C SER A 311 63.23 5.39 -32.40
N PHE A 312 63.48 5.30 -33.71
CA PHE A 312 64.81 5.56 -34.28
C PHE A 312 65.37 6.91 -33.83
N ASN A 313 64.56 7.97 -33.91
CA ASN A 313 64.95 9.31 -33.51
C ASN A 313 65.27 9.39 -32.02
N ASP A 314 64.44 8.80 -31.14
CA ASP A 314 64.70 8.82 -29.70
C ASP A 314 65.96 8.01 -29.33
N PHE A 315 66.23 6.92 -30.05
CA PHE A 315 67.42 6.11 -29.86
C PHE A 315 68.70 6.86 -30.25
N VAL A 316 68.74 7.46 -31.45
CA VAL A 316 69.91 8.24 -31.92
C VAL A 316 70.10 9.49 -31.05
N ASN A 317 69.03 10.22 -30.75
CA ASN A 317 69.11 11.44 -29.98
C ASN A 317 69.60 11.24 -28.54
N GLU A 318 69.37 10.08 -27.93
CA GLU A 318 69.92 9.77 -26.60
C GLU A 318 71.45 9.78 -26.61
N TYR A 319 72.07 9.21 -27.65
CA TYR A 319 73.52 9.25 -27.83
C TYR A 319 74.02 10.66 -28.10
N ARG A 320 73.35 11.41 -28.98
CA ARG A 320 73.73 12.80 -29.28
C ARG A 320 73.63 13.69 -28.05
N VAL A 321 72.56 13.59 -27.26
CA VAL A 321 72.39 14.38 -26.01
C VAL A 321 73.44 13.98 -24.98
N ARG A 322 73.75 12.68 -24.85
CA ARG A 322 74.80 12.20 -23.94
C ARG A 322 76.19 12.72 -24.35
N ASP A 323 76.51 12.69 -25.64
CA ASP A 323 77.78 13.21 -26.18
C ASP A 323 77.90 14.72 -25.95
N VAL A 324 76.83 15.49 -26.22
CA VAL A 324 76.78 16.92 -25.89
C VAL A 324 76.96 17.16 -24.39
N ALA A 325 76.28 16.38 -23.53
CA ALA A 325 76.40 16.54 -22.08
C ALA A 325 77.81 16.21 -21.57
N ALA A 326 78.47 15.20 -22.15
CA ALA A 326 79.85 14.86 -21.84
C ALA A 326 80.82 15.95 -22.28
N LYS A 327 80.69 16.45 -23.52
CA LYS A 327 81.50 17.57 -24.04
C LYS A 327 81.28 18.87 -23.25
N MET A 328 80.07 19.11 -22.76
CA MET A 328 79.79 20.27 -21.89
C MET A 328 80.46 20.19 -20.51
N GLN A 329 80.87 18.99 -20.07
CA GLN A 329 81.59 18.76 -18.82
C GLN A 329 83.12 18.81 -18.99
N ASP A 330 83.61 18.65 -20.22
CA ASP A 330 85.03 18.64 -20.54
C ASP A 330 85.57 20.09 -20.70
N PRO A 331 86.56 20.51 -19.88
CA PRO A 331 87.18 21.82 -19.98
C PRO A 331 87.75 22.14 -21.37
N ALA A 332 88.13 21.11 -22.16
CA ALA A 332 88.64 21.30 -23.51
C ALA A 332 87.62 21.96 -24.45
N TYR A 333 86.32 21.84 -24.19
CA TYR A 333 85.23 22.34 -25.05
C TYR A 333 84.66 23.69 -24.61
N ASP A 334 85.25 24.35 -23.59
CA ASP A 334 84.73 25.62 -23.08
C ASP A 334 84.84 26.79 -24.08
N HIS A 335 85.70 26.67 -25.09
CA HIS A 335 85.88 27.64 -26.17
C HIS A 335 84.89 27.47 -27.34
N ILE A 336 84.09 26.40 -27.36
CA ILE A 336 83.15 26.08 -28.44
C ILE A 336 81.73 26.51 -28.05
N THR A 337 80.99 27.12 -28.99
CA THR A 337 79.59 27.51 -28.75
C THR A 337 78.69 26.28 -28.59
N PHE A 338 77.57 26.41 -27.86
CA PHE A 338 76.60 25.31 -27.70
C PHE A 338 76.12 24.73 -29.02
N LEU A 339 75.98 25.60 -30.03
CA LEU A 339 75.58 25.18 -31.36
C LEU A 339 76.70 24.40 -32.06
N GLY A 340 77.97 24.79 -31.87
CA GLY A 340 79.13 24.02 -32.33
C GLY A 340 79.21 22.63 -31.71
N ILE A 341 79.05 22.52 -30.39
CA ILE A 341 79.03 21.22 -29.68
C ILE A 341 77.86 20.35 -30.18
N ALA A 342 76.69 20.96 -30.42
CA ALA A 342 75.52 20.25 -30.96
C ALA A 342 75.74 19.75 -32.39
N TYR A 343 76.38 20.54 -33.26
CA TYR A 343 76.71 20.13 -34.63
C TYR A 343 77.71 18.97 -34.65
N GLU A 344 78.76 19.01 -33.82
CA GLU A 344 79.69 17.89 -33.70
C GLU A 344 79.03 16.61 -33.18
N ALA A 345 78.01 16.74 -32.35
CA ALA A 345 77.22 15.60 -31.87
C ALA A 345 76.14 15.14 -32.87
N GLY A 346 76.11 15.69 -34.10
CA GLY A 346 75.21 15.27 -35.18
C GLY A 346 73.84 15.95 -35.20
N PHE A 347 73.61 17.04 -34.46
CA PHE A 347 72.38 17.82 -34.61
C PHE A 347 72.47 18.76 -35.81
N ASN A 348 71.46 18.76 -36.67
CA ASN A 348 71.40 19.63 -37.86
C ASN A 348 70.60 20.93 -37.68
N SER A 349 70.01 21.15 -36.49
CA SER A 349 69.20 22.34 -36.20
C SER A 349 69.23 22.71 -34.72
N GLN A 350 69.41 24.00 -34.43
CA GLN A 350 69.36 24.56 -33.07
C GLN A 350 68.02 24.31 -32.37
N SER A 351 66.91 24.39 -33.11
CA SER A 351 65.56 24.18 -32.57
C SER A 351 65.33 22.72 -32.15
N THR A 352 65.79 21.77 -32.97
CA THR A 352 65.74 20.34 -32.69
C THR A 352 66.63 20.01 -31.50
N PHE A 353 67.86 20.53 -31.47
CA PHE A 353 68.78 20.35 -30.36
C PHE A 353 68.18 20.82 -29.03
N THR A 354 67.71 22.07 -28.96
CA THR A 354 67.18 22.65 -27.71
C THR A 354 65.94 21.90 -27.22
N ARG A 355 65.04 21.53 -28.14
CA ARG A 355 63.83 20.76 -27.82
C ARG A 355 64.16 19.37 -27.29
N VAL A 356 65.03 18.64 -28.00
CA VAL A 356 65.40 17.26 -27.69
C VAL A 356 66.23 17.20 -26.40
N PHE A 357 67.19 18.12 -26.23
CA PHE A 357 68.01 18.22 -25.03
C PHE A 357 67.11 18.46 -23.80
N LYS A 358 66.20 19.45 -23.86
CA LYS A 358 65.26 19.73 -22.76
C LYS A 358 64.30 18.58 -22.48
N GLN A 359 63.83 17.88 -23.52
CA GLN A 359 62.97 16.72 -23.38
C GLN A 359 63.68 15.56 -22.65
N MET A 360 64.99 15.39 -22.86
CA MET A 360 65.75 14.27 -22.27
C MET A 360 66.39 14.60 -20.92
N THR A 361 66.89 15.82 -20.71
CA THR A 361 67.56 16.23 -19.46
C THR A 361 66.63 16.96 -18.49
N GLY A 362 65.45 17.40 -18.94
CA GLY A 362 64.52 18.21 -18.16
C GLY A 362 64.92 19.69 -18.03
N GLN A 363 66.08 20.08 -18.55
CA GLN A 363 66.65 21.43 -18.45
C GLN A 363 67.08 21.95 -19.83
N SER A 364 67.09 23.26 -20.03
CA SER A 364 67.70 23.84 -21.25
C SER A 364 69.23 23.65 -21.22
N PRO A 365 69.92 23.61 -22.39
CA PRO A 365 71.38 23.48 -22.45
C PRO A 365 72.14 24.52 -21.61
N MET A 366 71.63 25.75 -21.57
CA MET A 366 72.16 26.84 -20.73
C MET A 366 72.00 26.57 -19.23
N GLU A 367 70.82 26.15 -18.80
CA GLU A 367 70.55 25.78 -17.40
C GLU A 367 71.44 24.61 -16.97
N TYR A 368 71.63 23.63 -17.85
CA TYR A 368 72.46 22.46 -17.60
C TYR A 368 73.94 22.85 -17.38
N LYS A 369 74.52 23.70 -18.24
CA LYS A 369 75.91 24.19 -18.06
C LYS A 369 76.07 25.07 -16.82
N ASN A 370 75.08 25.90 -16.49
CA ASN A 370 75.12 26.73 -15.29
C ASN A 370 75.06 25.90 -14.00
N ASN A 371 74.36 24.75 -14.03
CA ASN A 371 74.33 23.83 -12.90
C ASN A 371 75.66 23.08 -12.74
N LEU A 372 76.36 22.73 -13.83
CA LEU A 372 77.69 22.13 -13.75
C LEU A 372 78.74 23.03 -13.07
N LYS A 373 78.65 24.36 -13.25
CA LYS A 373 79.56 25.32 -12.58
C LYS A 373 79.33 25.47 -11.08
N LYS A 374 78.21 24.97 -10.53
CA LYS A 374 77.87 25.12 -9.09
C LYS A 374 78.39 24.00 -8.20
N ASP A 375 78.89 22.91 -8.76
CA ASP A 375 79.23 21.68 -8.01
C ASP A 375 80.74 21.48 -7.74
N CYS A 376 81.54 22.55 -7.67
CA CYS A 376 82.94 22.46 -7.20
C CYS A 376 83.11 22.90 -5.72
N SER A 377 83.39 21.89 -4.89
CA SER A 377 84.12 21.87 -3.60
C SER A 377 83.70 22.75 -2.41
N THR A 378 83.22 22.05 -1.38
CA THR A 378 83.16 22.34 0.07
C THR A 378 84.49 22.80 0.70
N TYR A 379 84.44 23.80 1.61
CA TYR A 379 85.04 23.87 2.97
C TYR A 379 85.15 25.34 3.47
N LYS A 380 84.22 25.76 4.33
CA LYS A 380 84.47 26.59 5.54
C LYS A 380 83.18 26.64 6.39
N LEU A 381 83.27 26.08 7.59
CA LEU A 381 82.25 26.00 8.64
C LEU A 381 82.55 27.03 9.74
N GLY A 382 81.50 27.71 10.25
CA GLY A 382 81.42 28.33 11.60
C GLY A 382 81.95 29.77 11.73
N ILE A 383 81.41 30.71 12.53
CA ILE A 383 80.58 30.68 13.76
C ILE A 383 79.91 32.08 14.03
N HIS A 384 78.59 32.07 14.36
CA HIS A 384 77.76 32.94 15.26
C HIS A 384 77.64 34.51 15.09
N PRO A 385 76.80 35.24 15.89
CA PRO A 385 75.33 35.44 15.71
C PRO A 385 74.81 36.91 15.91
N GLN A 386 73.49 37.14 15.72
CA GLN A 386 72.61 38.29 16.14
C GLN A 386 72.97 39.71 15.60
N PHE A 387 72.07 40.59 15.15
CA PHE A 387 70.78 41.08 15.66
C PHE A 387 69.86 41.63 14.54
N ALA A 388 68.60 41.88 14.90
CA ALA A 388 67.41 42.29 14.13
C ALA A 388 67.39 43.80 13.70
N PRO A 389 66.24 44.43 13.38
CA PRO A 389 65.35 44.32 12.20
C PRO A 389 65.02 45.70 11.54
N VAL A 390 64.63 45.78 10.25
CA VAL A 390 63.79 46.91 9.74
C VAL A 390 62.86 46.50 8.58
N ILE A 391 61.58 46.34 8.94
CA ILE A 391 60.33 46.82 8.30
C ILE A 391 60.32 47.04 6.77
N SER A 392 59.49 46.24 6.08
CA SER A 392 58.69 46.75 4.94
C SER A 392 57.20 46.50 5.22
N ASN A 393 56.44 47.59 5.18
CA ASN A 393 54.99 47.61 5.30
C ASN A 393 54.35 46.75 4.20
N ARG A 394 53.72 45.66 4.59
CA ARG A 394 52.55 45.14 3.89
C ARG A 394 51.47 44.87 4.93
N ASP A 395 50.35 45.53 4.72
CA ASP A 395 49.12 45.37 5.48
C ASP A 395 48.82 43.90 5.75
N ALA A 396 48.29 43.67 6.95
CA ALA A 396 47.96 42.36 7.49
C ALA A 396 47.43 41.41 6.41
N ILE A 397 48.16 40.31 6.20
CA ILE A 397 47.60 39.08 5.65
C ILE A 397 46.29 38.86 6.42
N PRO A 398 45.11 38.79 5.78
CA PRO A 398 43.92 38.46 6.52
C PRO A 398 44.18 37.10 7.13
N LYS A 399 44.25 37.05 8.46
CA LYS A 399 44.16 35.80 9.21
C LYS A 399 42.92 35.10 8.67
N TRP A 400 43.11 34.16 7.75
CA TRP A 400 42.16 33.08 7.54
C TRP A 400 42.23 32.28 8.83
N SER A 401 41.55 32.78 9.85
CA SER A 401 40.88 31.91 10.80
C SER A 401 40.20 30.86 9.93
N PRO A 402 40.42 29.55 10.17
CA PRO A 402 39.46 28.58 9.70
C PRO A 402 38.21 28.90 10.51
N SER A 403 37.43 29.89 10.07
CA SER A 403 36.04 29.98 10.46
C SER A 403 35.53 28.61 10.08
N LYS A 404 35.22 27.80 11.10
CA LYS A 404 34.45 26.57 10.91
C LYS A 404 33.34 27.01 9.99
N SER A 405 33.38 26.54 8.73
CA SER A 405 32.36 26.87 7.74
C SER A 405 31.03 26.64 8.41
N ASN A 406 30.37 27.74 8.77
CA ASN A 406 29.26 27.71 9.70
C ASN A 406 28.20 26.85 9.00
N ARG A 407 27.72 25.76 9.63
CA ARG A 407 26.73 24.88 8.99
C ARG A 407 25.51 25.67 8.44
N GLY A 408 25.21 26.82 9.05
CA GLY A 408 24.22 27.79 8.59
C GLY A 408 24.50 28.47 7.24
N THR A 409 25.76 28.81 6.88
CA THR A 409 26.06 29.45 5.57
C THR A 409 25.89 28.47 4.41
N MET A 410 26.19 27.19 4.63
CA MET A 410 25.97 26.13 3.64
C MET A 410 24.48 25.84 3.42
N PHE A 411 23.67 25.82 4.47
CA PHE A 411 22.22 25.62 4.37
C PHE A 411 21.52 26.77 3.63
N LYS A 412 21.89 28.02 3.94
CA LYS A 412 21.40 29.22 3.22
C LYS A 412 21.71 29.17 1.73
N ASN A 413 22.90 28.67 1.37
CA ASN A 413 23.28 28.50 -0.03
C ASN A 413 22.46 27.40 -0.73
N TYR A 414 22.22 26.25 -0.09
CA TYR A 414 21.36 25.21 -0.68
C TYR A 414 19.93 25.71 -0.92
N LEU A 415 19.35 26.44 0.02
CA LEU A 415 18.04 27.09 -0.14
C LEU A 415 18.04 28.06 -1.32
N LYS A 416 18.99 29.00 -1.37
CA LYS A 416 19.09 30.00 -2.45
C LYS A 416 19.24 29.34 -3.83
N ILE A 417 20.03 28.28 -3.92
CA ILE A 417 20.23 27.52 -5.15
C ILE A 417 18.93 26.79 -5.56
N ALA A 418 18.24 26.16 -4.61
CA ALA A 418 16.98 25.47 -4.85
C ALA A 418 15.91 26.40 -5.43
N PHE A 419 15.69 27.57 -4.80
CA PHE A 419 14.73 28.56 -5.30
C PHE A 419 15.05 29.07 -6.69
N ARG A 420 16.33 29.40 -6.96
CA ARG A 420 16.76 29.82 -8.30
C ARG A 420 16.50 28.72 -9.33
N ASN A 421 16.68 27.46 -8.95
CA ASN A 421 16.43 26.32 -9.82
C ASN A 421 14.93 26.11 -10.09
N PHE A 422 14.07 26.26 -9.08
CA PHE A 422 12.61 26.20 -9.24
C PHE A 422 12.13 27.25 -10.24
N TRP A 423 12.67 28.46 -10.17
CA TRP A 423 12.31 29.52 -11.10
C TRP A 423 12.86 29.34 -12.52
N LYS A 424 13.98 28.63 -12.68
CA LYS A 424 14.50 28.26 -13.99
C LYS A 424 13.65 27.16 -14.65
N HIS A 425 13.10 26.24 -13.86
CA HIS A 425 12.34 25.08 -14.32
C HIS A 425 10.89 25.09 -13.78
N LYS A 426 10.18 26.22 -13.96
CA LYS A 426 8.86 26.47 -13.34
C LYS A 426 7.82 25.41 -13.65
N VAL A 427 7.68 25.02 -14.93
CA VAL A 427 6.65 24.07 -15.38
C VAL A 427 6.85 22.70 -14.72
N PHE A 428 8.07 22.17 -14.73
CA PHE A 428 8.36 20.87 -14.12
C PHE A 428 8.27 20.91 -12.60
N THR A 429 8.69 22.01 -11.98
CA THR A 429 8.53 22.21 -10.54
C THR A 429 7.04 22.23 -10.18
N LEU A 430 6.22 22.94 -10.96
CA LEU A 430 4.76 22.98 -10.78
C LEU A 430 4.13 21.60 -10.94
N ILE A 431 4.46 20.85 -12.00
CA ILE A 431 3.94 19.50 -12.22
C ILE A 431 4.30 18.57 -11.04
N ASN A 432 5.54 18.65 -10.55
CA ASN A 432 6.00 17.87 -9.41
C ASN A 432 5.30 18.27 -8.11
N ILE A 433 5.13 19.57 -7.84
CA ILE A 433 4.42 20.07 -6.67
C ILE A 433 2.96 19.61 -6.69
N VAL A 434 2.26 19.76 -7.82
CA VAL A 434 0.85 19.36 -7.97
C VAL A 434 0.68 17.84 -7.85
N GLY A 435 1.55 17.06 -8.50
CA GLY A 435 1.49 15.59 -8.43
C GLY A 435 1.72 15.07 -7.02
N LEU A 436 2.71 15.62 -6.30
CA LEU A 436 2.99 15.26 -4.91
C LEU A 436 1.90 15.78 -3.96
N SER A 437 1.36 16.98 -4.18
CA SER A 437 0.33 17.54 -3.30
C SER A 437 -0.95 16.71 -3.35
N ILE A 438 -1.34 16.20 -4.52
CA ILE A 438 -2.51 15.31 -4.63
C ILE A 438 -2.30 14.02 -3.83
N GLY A 439 -1.15 13.36 -3.99
CA GLY A 439 -0.85 12.12 -3.26
C GLY A 439 -0.75 12.35 -1.74
N ILE A 440 -0.15 13.46 -1.31
CA ILE A 440 -0.02 13.83 0.10
C ILE A 440 -1.37 14.24 0.69
N SER A 441 -2.20 15.02 -0.02
CA SER A 441 -3.57 15.35 0.38
C SER A 441 -4.42 14.10 0.59
N ALA A 442 -4.40 13.17 -0.37
CA ALA A 442 -5.13 11.90 -0.25
C ALA A 442 -4.65 11.13 0.99
N SER A 443 -3.33 11.05 1.20
CA SER A 443 -2.75 10.37 2.36
C SER A 443 -3.12 11.04 3.68
N LEU A 444 -3.17 12.37 3.73
CA LEU A 444 -3.54 13.13 4.92
C LEU A 444 -5.02 12.94 5.26
N VAL A 445 -5.91 13.04 4.27
CA VAL A 445 -7.36 12.82 4.48
C VAL A 445 -7.63 11.40 4.96
N ILE A 446 -7.00 10.41 4.33
CA ILE A 446 -7.15 9.02 4.73
C ILE A 446 -6.55 8.77 6.12
N TYR A 447 -5.41 9.39 6.43
CA TYR A 447 -4.86 9.37 7.78
C TYR A 447 -5.85 9.95 8.80
N LEU A 448 -6.53 11.06 8.51
CA LEU A 448 -7.53 11.65 9.42
C LEU A 448 -8.71 10.71 9.66
N ILE A 449 -9.21 10.04 8.62
CA ILE A 449 -10.31 9.05 8.73
C ILE A 449 -9.86 7.86 9.58
N VAL A 450 -8.71 7.27 9.27
CA VAL A 450 -8.19 6.11 10.00
C VAL A 450 -7.83 6.49 11.43
N HIS A 451 -7.21 7.64 11.64
CA HIS A 451 -6.90 8.12 12.98
C HIS A 451 -8.16 8.35 13.82
N TYR A 452 -9.22 8.90 13.20
CA TYR A 452 -10.53 9.04 13.83
C TYR A 452 -11.08 7.68 14.27
N ASP A 453 -11.23 6.71 13.37
CA ASP A 453 -11.77 5.37 13.72
C ASP A 453 -10.91 4.68 14.80
N PHE A 454 -9.58 4.80 14.71
CA PHE A 454 -8.66 4.19 15.69
C PHE A 454 -8.48 5.00 16.98
N SER A 455 -9.13 6.15 17.13
CA SER A 455 -9.06 6.97 18.35
C SER A 455 -10.17 6.67 19.36
N PHE A 456 -11.19 5.90 18.96
CA PHE A 456 -12.34 5.56 19.80
C PHE A 456 -11.92 4.84 21.08
N ASP A 457 -12.47 5.30 22.21
CA ASP A 457 -12.39 4.67 23.54
C ASP A 457 -10.97 4.39 24.07
N LYS A 458 -9.97 5.13 23.58
CA LYS A 458 -8.57 5.03 24.05
C LYS A 458 -8.25 5.81 25.32
N PHE A 459 -9.14 6.73 25.72
CA PHE A 459 -8.92 7.61 26.87
C PHE A 459 -9.39 7.00 28.21
N HIS A 460 -10.13 5.88 28.18
CA HIS A 460 -10.61 5.22 29.39
C HIS A 460 -9.46 4.60 30.20
N LYS A 461 -9.52 4.78 31.52
CA LYS A 461 -8.60 4.15 32.46
C LYS A 461 -8.87 2.64 32.49
N ASP A 462 -7.83 1.82 32.46
CA ASP A 462 -7.93 0.35 32.43
C ASP A 462 -8.65 -0.23 31.19
N SER A 463 -8.61 0.47 30.05
CA SER A 463 -9.29 0.05 28.80
C SER A 463 -8.92 -1.35 28.31
N ASP A 464 -7.72 -1.84 28.64
CA ASP A 464 -7.24 -3.19 28.36
C ASP A 464 -7.91 -4.29 29.22
N ARG A 465 -8.56 -3.89 30.33
CA ARG A 465 -9.26 -4.77 31.27
C ARG A 465 -10.78 -4.68 31.18
N ILE A 466 -11.32 -3.83 30.32
CA ILE A 466 -12.76 -3.63 30.13
C ILE A 466 -13.25 -4.48 28.95
N TYR A 467 -14.33 -5.25 29.19
CA TYR A 467 -14.92 -6.15 28.21
C TYR A 467 -16.44 -6.01 28.20
N ARG A 468 -17.06 -6.23 27.03
CA ARG A 468 -18.49 -6.42 26.85
C ARG A 468 -18.79 -7.91 26.66
N VAL A 469 -19.82 -8.42 27.33
CA VAL A 469 -20.29 -9.80 27.11
C VAL A 469 -21.27 -9.81 25.93
N VAL A 470 -21.02 -10.66 24.94
CA VAL A 470 -21.82 -10.74 23.70
C VAL A 470 -22.26 -12.18 23.42
N SER A 471 -23.39 -12.35 22.72
CA SER A 471 -24.02 -13.64 22.44
C SER A 471 -23.70 -14.14 21.03
N ASN A 472 -23.45 -15.44 20.92
CA ASN A 472 -23.24 -16.19 19.69
C ASN A 472 -24.25 -17.33 19.62
N PHE A 473 -24.93 -17.45 18.49
CA PHE A 473 -25.91 -18.49 18.23
C PHE A 473 -25.42 -19.34 17.06
N LYS A 474 -25.44 -20.65 17.21
CA LYS A 474 -25.11 -21.59 16.14
C LYS A 474 -26.25 -22.57 15.94
N PHE A 475 -26.80 -22.61 14.74
CA PHE A 475 -27.91 -23.48 14.39
C PHE A 475 -27.66 -24.14 13.03
N GLN A 476 -27.58 -25.48 13.00
CA GLN A 476 -27.35 -26.27 11.78
C GLN A 476 -26.19 -25.75 10.89
N GLY A 477 -25.11 -25.26 11.51
CA GLY A 477 -23.94 -24.71 10.80
C GLY A 477 -24.04 -23.23 10.41
N ASN A 478 -25.18 -22.58 10.59
CA ASN A 478 -25.34 -21.14 10.47
C ASN A 478 -25.05 -20.46 11.81
N GLU A 479 -24.27 -19.38 11.78
CA GLU A 479 -23.90 -18.59 12.95
C GLU A 479 -24.60 -17.24 12.89
N SER A 480 -25.12 -16.80 14.02
CA SER A 480 -25.71 -15.47 14.23
C SER A 480 -25.14 -14.86 15.50
N HIS A 481 -25.04 -13.54 15.55
CA HIS A 481 -24.35 -12.81 16.60
C HIS A 481 -25.26 -11.71 17.15
N SER A 482 -25.15 -11.42 18.44
CA SER A 482 -25.87 -10.33 19.08
C SER A 482 -24.99 -9.70 20.17
N TYR A 483 -25.01 -8.37 20.26
CA TYR A 483 -24.42 -7.64 21.38
C TYR A 483 -25.27 -7.78 22.65
N GLY A 484 -26.55 -8.13 22.51
CA GLY A 484 -27.44 -8.38 23.63
C GLY A 484 -27.12 -9.67 24.37
N VAL A 485 -27.41 -9.70 25.66
CA VAL A 485 -27.33 -10.89 26.52
C VAL A 485 -28.69 -11.21 27.13
N THR A 486 -28.79 -12.35 27.81
CA THR A 486 -29.96 -12.67 28.63
C THR A 486 -30.00 -11.72 29.81
N THR A 487 -31.14 -11.13 30.12
CA THR A 487 -31.29 -10.12 31.17
C THR A 487 -30.70 -10.51 32.55
N PRO A 488 -30.83 -11.76 33.05
CA PRO A 488 -30.22 -12.16 34.33
C PRO A 488 -28.69 -12.30 34.31
N MET A 489 -28.03 -12.13 33.15
CA MET A 489 -26.59 -12.38 32.97
C MET A 489 -25.74 -11.54 33.93
N ALA A 490 -26.04 -10.26 34.10
CA ALA A 490 -25.25 -9.37 34.97
C ALA A 490 -25.26 -9.85 36.43
N ALA A 491 -26.44 -10.16 36.97
CA ALA A 491 -26.59 -10.67 38.33
C ALA A 491 -25.90 -12.03 38.50
N GLY A 492 -26.03 -12.91 37.50
CA GLY A 492 -25.38 -14.21 37.48
C GLY A 492 -23.85 -14.12 37.48
N ILE A 493 -23.27 -13.21 36.66
CA ILE A 493 -21.82 -12.96 36.62
C ILE A 493 -21.34 -12.45 37.97
N LYS A 494 -22.02 -11.46 38.54
CA LYS A 494 -21.66 -10.87 39.84
C LYS A 494 -21.66 -11.91 40.97
N ALA A 495 -22.57 -12.88 40.93
CA ALA A 495 -22.71 -13.90 41.97
C ALA A 495 -21.78 -15.12 41.78
N ASN A 496 -21.51 -15.55 40.54
CA ASN A 496 -20.93 -16.88 40.28
C ASN A 496 -19.61 -16.87 39.50
N VAL A 497 -19.17 -15.72 38.96
CA VAL A 497 -17.96 -15.64 38.13
C VAL A 497 -16.83 -14.99 38.90
N THR A 498 -15.69 -15.68 38.97
CA THR A 498 -14.48 -15.19 39.64
C THR A 498 -13.56 -14.44 38.67
N GLY A 499 -12.81 -13.46 39.19
CA GLY A 499 -11.86 -12.67 38.39
C GLY A 499 -12.44 -11.39 37.76
N VAL A 500 -13.69 -11.05 38.08
CA VAL A 500 -14.35 -9.80 37.67
C VAL A 500 -14.34 -8.81 38.84
N GLU A 501 -13.82 -7.61 38.61
CA GLU A 501 -13.74 -6.49 39.56
C GLU A 501 -15.07 -5.74 39.63
N ILE A 502 -15.65 -5.44 38.46
CA ILE A 502 -16.86 -4.62 38.32
C ILE A 502 -17.76 -5.26 37.25
N VAL A 503 -19.07 -5.28 37.50
CA VAL A 503 -20.12 -5.64 36.54
C VAL A 503 -21.07 -4.45 36.43
N ALA A 504 -21.33 -3.97 35.21
CA ALA A 504 -22.27 -2.89 34.93
C ALA A 504 -23.31 -3.38 33.89
N PRO A 505 -24.58 -3.59 34.31
CA PRO A 505 -25.66 -3.86 33.38
C PRO A 505 -26.13 -2.57 32.70
N LEU A 506 -26.46 -2.68 31.42
CA LEU A 506 -27.11 -1.63 30.65
C LEU A 506 -28.39 -2.17 30.02
N TYR A 507 -29.43 -1.34 29.99
CA TYR A 507 -30.66 -1.66 29.27
C TYR A 507 -31.18 -0.45 28.49
N THR A 508 -31.09 -0.48 27.16
CA THR A 508 -31.46 0.65 26.30
C THR A 508 -32.97 0.77 26.16
N LEU A 509 -33.48 1.99 26.23
CA LEU A 509 -34.89 2.34 26.05
C LEU A 509 -35.05 3.37 24.94
N ASN A 510 -36.22 3.35 24.29
CA ASN A 510 -36.66 4.39 23.35
C ASN A 510 -38.04 4.95 23.79
N PRO A 511 -38.12 5.62 24.96
CA PRO A 511 -39.35 6.18 25.48
C PRO A 511 -39.67 7.55 24.88
N ASP A 512 -40.93 7.97 24.92
CA ASP A 512 -41.27 9.39 24.78
C ASP A 512 -40.84 10.15 26.04
N VAL A 513 -40.26 11.34 25.88
CA VAL A 513 -39.80 12.15 27.02
C VAL A 513 -40.75 13.33 27.26
N MET A 514 -41.12 13.56 28.53
CA MET A 514 -41.86 14.73 28.96
C MET A 514 -41.12 15.45 30.09
N VAL A 515 -40.97 16.77 29.93
CA VAL A 515 -40.34 17.67 30.91
C VAL A 515 -41.30 18.78 31.30
N THR A 516 -41.08 19.41 32.45
CA THR A 516 -41.84 20.59 32.88
C THR A 516 -41.18 21.87 32.36
N ASP A 517 -41.91 22.70 31.61
CA ASP A 517 -41.46 24.01 31.13
C ASP A 517 -41.49 25.09 32.24
N LYS A 518 -41.01 26.30 31.95
CA LYS A 518 -40.94 27.48 32.83
C LYS A 518 -42.26 27.80 33.56
N ASN A 519 -43.40 27.47 32.94
CA ASN A 519 -44.73 27.68 33.49
C ASN A 519 -45.30 26.44 34.23
N ASN A 520 -44.47 25.45 34.56
CA ASN A 520 -44.86 24.14 35.10
C ASN A 520 -45.83 23.33 34.20
N ALA A 521 -45.93 23.67 32.91
CA ALA A 521 -46.69 22.90 31.94
C ALA A 521 -45.86 21.72 31.41
N PRO A 522 -46.45 20.52 31.23
CA PRO A 522 -45.75 19.39 30.64
C PRO A 522 -45.52 19.61 29.14
N VAL A 523 -44.26 19.53 28.71
CA VAL A 523 -43.84 19.60 27.31
C VAL A 523 -43.31 18.24 26.88
N LYS A 524 -43.91 17.67 25.84
CA LYS A 524 -43.45 16.41 25.23
C LYS A 524 -42.32 16.70 24.25
N LEU A 525 -41.14 16.18 24.53
CA LEU A 525 -39.96 16.22 23.67
C LEU A 525 -39.90 14.91 22.87
N LYS A 526 -40.02 15.01 21.55
CA LYS A 526 -39.95 13.85 20.64
C LYS A 526 -38.52 13.62 20.14
N GLY A 527 -38.25 12.39 19.70
CA GLY A 527 -36.98 12.03 19.06
C GLY A 527 -35.77 12.06 20.01
N GLN A 528 -35.99 11.89 21.31
CA GLN A 528 -34.89 11.70 22.26
C GLN A 528 -34.46 10.23 22.21
N ASP A 529 -33.25 9.99 21.76
CA ASP A 529 -32.61 8.69 21.59
C ASP A 529 -31.52 8.46 22.66
N HIS A 530 -30.95 7.26 22.70
CA HIS A 530 -29.83 6.89 23.58
C HIS A 530 -30.13 7.06 25.09
N ILE A 531 -31.33 6.65 25.50
CA ILE A 531 -31.76 6.60 26.90
C ILE A 531 -31.48 5.18 27.42
N THR A 532 -30.78 5.05 28.53
CA THR A 532 -30.33 3.74 29.02
C THR A 532 -30.51 3.62 30.53
N LEU A 533 -30.94 2.44 30.98
CA LEU A 533 -30.85 2.06 32.38
C LEU A 533 -29.42 1.65 32.68
N ALA A 534 -28.82 2.26 33.69
CA ALA A 534 -27.47 1.96 34.17
C ALA A 534 -27.45 1.93 35.70
N ASP A 535 -26.49 1.23 36.28
CA ASP A 535 -26.21 1.32 37.71
C ASP A 535 -25.01 2.23 37.98
N GLN A 536 -24.72 2.47 39.26
CA GLN A 536 -23.55 3.25 39.68
C GLN A 536 -22.20 2.68 39.21
N ASN A 537 -22.14 1.38 38.86
CA ASN A 537 -20.89 0.74 38.43
C ASN A 537 -20.53 1.12 36.99
N TYR A 538 -21.50 1.53 36.17
CA TYR A 538 -21.23 2.09 34.85
C TYR A 538 -20.24 3.26 34.91
N PHE A 539 -20.45 4.23 35.81
CA PHE A 539 -19.57 5.39 35.99
C PHE A 539 -18.20 5.05 36.62
N LYS A 540 -17.97 3.80 37.04
CA LYS A 540 -16.65 3.30 37.46
C LYS A 540 -15.88 2.62 36.32
N ILE A 541 -16.58 2.22 35.26
CA ILE A 541 -16.00 1.68 34.04
C ILE A 541 -15.72 2.83 33.06
N ILE A 542 -16.72 3.69 32.84
CA ILE A 542 -16.64 4.85 31.97
C ILE A 542 -16.50 6.11 32.83
N ASN A 543 -15.37 6.79 32.69
CA ASN A 543 -15.08 7.97 33.50
C ASN A 543 -15.79 9.21 32.93
N TYR A 544 -16.70 9.78 33.72
CA TYR A 544 -17.34 11.06 33.43
C TYR A 544 -16.92 12.12 34.44
N THR A 545 -16.80 13.37 33.99
CA THR A 545 -16.65 14.54 34.86
C THR A 545 -18.02 14.95 35.41
N TRP A 546 -18.18 14.99 36.73
CA TRP A 546 -19.44 15.38 37.37
C TRP A 546 -19.53 16.90 37.49
N LEU A 547 -20.61 17.48 36.98
CA LEU A 547 -20.91 18.92 37.07
C LEU A 547 -21.84 19.22 38.25
N ALA A 548 -22.77 18.31 38.55
CA ALA A 548 -23.64 18.39 39.72
C ALA A 548 -24.04 16.97 40.19
N GLY A 549 -24.24 16.78 41.49
CA GLY A 549 -24.54 15.48 42.09
C GLY A 549 -23.28 14.66 42.44
N SER A 550 -23.46 13.39 42.83
CA SER A 550 -22.38 12.50 43.25
C SER A 550 -22.45 11.12 42.57
N PRO A 551 -21.32 10.56 42.08
CA PRO A 551 -21.29 9.25 41.43
C PRO A 551 -21.74 8.08 42.31
N THR A 552 -21.59 8.19 43.64
CA THR A 552 -21.88 7.09 44.57
C THR A 552 -23.35 7.02 44.96
N THR A 553 -24.11 8.12 44.84
CA THR A 553 -25.50 8.20 45.29
C THR A 553 -26.49 8.40 44.15
N ALA A 554 -26.06 8.92 43.00
CA ALA A 554 -26.98 9.37 41.96
C ALA A 554 -27.84 8.26 41.32
N LEU A 555 -27.37 7.01 41.24
CA LEU A 555 -28.11 5.88 40.64
C LEU A 555 -28.35 4.69 41.61
N ASN A 556 -28.29 4.90 42.93
CA ASN A 556 -28.57 3.81 43.88
C ASN A 556 -30.08 3.54 44.04
N GLU A 557 -30.88 4.60 44.17
CA GLU A 557 -32.32 4.48 44.36
C GLU A 557 -33.05 4.40 43.00
N PRO A 558 -34.22 3.72 42.95
CA PRO A 558 -35.05 3.70 41.74
C PRO A 558 -35.62 5.09 41.44
N TYR A 559 -36.05 5.31 40.20
CA TYR A 559 -36.62 6.57 39.71
C TYR A 559 -35.64 7.76 39.72
N HIS A 560 -34.34 7.51 39.77
CA HIS A 560 -33.33 8.55 39.54
C HIS A 560 -32.78 8.52 38.12
N VAL A 561 -32.38 9.70 37.64
CA VAL A 561 -31.74 9.86 36.34
C VAL A 561 -30.55 10.81 36.40
N VAL A 562 -29.46 10.41 35.75
CA VAL A 562 -28.28 11.26 35.51
C VAL A 562 -28.29 11.70 34.05
N LEU A 563 -28.09 12.98 33.79
CA LEU A 563 -28.11 13.56 32.45
C LEU A 563 -26.74 14.05 32.01
N THR A 564 -26.43 13.91 30.74
CA THR A 564 -25.30 14.62 30.12
C THR A 564 -25.58 16.13 30.03
N SER A 565 -24.54 16.95 30.03
CA SER A 565 -24.66 18.41 30.00
C SER A 565 -25.39 18.93 28.76
N GLU A 566 -25.25 18.24 27.62
CA GLU A 566 -25.99 18.52 26.39
C GLU A 566 -27.48 18.24 26.56
N ARG A 567 -27.88 17.06 27.05
CA ARG A 567 -29.30 16.74 27.28
C ARG A 567 -29.92 17.62 28.35
N ALA A 568 -29.21 17.87 29.44
CA ALA A 568 -29.68 18.71 30.53
C ALA A 568 -30.06 20.13 30.04
N LYS A 569 -29.30 20.70 29.09
CA LYS A 569 -29.63 21.98 28.44
C LYS A 569 -30.82 21.91 27.50
N VAL A 570 -31.05 20.77 26.84
CA VAL A 570 -32.26 20.56 26.03
C VAL A 570 -33.50 20.49 26.92
N TYR A 571 -33.42 19.77 28.05
CA TYR A 571 -34.54 19.59 28.97
C TYR A 571 -34.84 20.84 29.81
N PHE A 572 -33.79 21.55 30.25
CA PHE A 572 -33.91 22.70 31.15
C PHE A 572 -33.01 23.87 30.70
N PRO A 573 -33.27 24.50 29.54
CA PRO A 573 -32.37 25.48 28.92
C PRO A 573 -32.10 26.75 29.73
N SER A 574 -32.89 27.03 30.79
CA SER A 574 -32.82 28.28 31.56
C SER A 574 -32.41 28.10 33.03
N LEU A 575 -32.09 26.88 33.46
CA LEU A 575 -31.65 26.58 34.83
C LEU A 575 -30.13 26.40 34.90
N SER A 576 -29.51 26.68 36.05
CA SER A 576 -28.13 26.24 36.31
C SER A 576 -28.09 24.73 36.59
N TYR A 577 -26.92 24.09 36.48
CA TYR A 577 -26.81 22.64 36.70
C TYR A 577 -27.22 22.23 38.12
N GLU A 578 -26.94 23.05 39.14
CA GLU A 578 -27.36 22.81 40.52
C GLU A 578 -28.89 22.91 40.67
N GLN A 579 -29.53 23.85 39.95
CA GLN A 579 -30.99 24.05 39.98
C GLN A 579 -31.77 22.97 39.22
N MET A 580 -31.10 22.21 38.35
CA MET A 580 -31.70 21.08 37.63
C MET A 580 -31.84 19.84 38.51
N ILE A 581 -31.02 19.70 39.57
CA ILE A 581 -31.13 18.60 40.52
C ILE A 581 -32.50 18.66 41.21
N GLY A 582 -33.18 17.51 41.32
CA GLY A 582 -34.52 17.41 41.90
C GLY A 582 -35.66 17.68 40.92
N LYS A 583 -35.39 18.12 39.67
CA LYS A 583 -36.43 18.26 38.64
C LYS A 583 -36.92 16.91 38.13
N THR A 584 -38.16 16.86 37.68
CA THR A 584 -38.79 15.62 37.19
C THR A 584 -38.68 15.52 35.67
N VAL A 585 -38.23 14.36 35.19
CA VAL A 585 -38.28 13.96 33.77
C VAL A 585 -39.10 12.69 33.69
N THR A 586 -40.10 12.67 32.80
CA THR A 586 -40.99 11.50 32.64
C THR A 586 -40.68 10.80 31.33
N TYR A 587 -40.33 9.52 31.41
CA TYR A 587 -40.10 8.63 30.28
C TYR A 587 -41.31 7.72 30.08
N ASP A 588 -42.16 8.03 29.09
CA ASP A 588 -43.52 7.49 28.93
C ASP A 588 -44.37 7.63 30.20
N THR A 589 -44.40 6.59 31.03
CA THR A 589 -45.11 6.52 32.30
C THR A 589 -44.16 6.56 33.51
N LEU A 590 -42.85 6.44 33.30
CA LEU A 590 -41.83 6.40 34.32
C LEU A 590 -41.41 7.82 34.72
N LYS A 591 -41.92 8.30 35.85
CA LYS A 591 -41.48 9.59 36.41
C LYS A 591 -40.15 9.40 37.14
N THR A 592 -39.15 10.17 36.75
CA THR A 592 -37.81 10.13 37.34
C THR A 592 -37.39 11.51 37.83
N THR A 593 -36.51 11.54 38.81
CA THR A 593 -35.95 12.77 39.38
C THR A 593 -34.47 12.89 39.01
N VAL A 594 -34.07 14.05 38.49
CA VAL A 594 -32.68 14.34 38.14
C VAL A 594 -31.82 14.32 39.41
N SER A 595 -30.89 13.36 39.49
CA SER A 595 -30.02 13.15 40.65
C SER A 595 -28.57 13.56 40.40
N GLY A 596 -28.19 13.78 39.13
CA GLY A 596 -26.86 14.23 38.76
C GLY A 596 -26.76 14.71 37.32
N ILE A 597 -25.71 15.49 37.05
CA ILE A 597 -25.36 15.97 35.71
C ILE A 597 -23.88 15.72 35.48
N VAL A 598 -23.57 15.07 34.36
CA VAL A 598 -22.21 14.77 33.91
C VAL A 598 -21.87 15.55 32.65
N GLU A 599 -20.60 15.90 32.46
CA GLU A 599 -20.14 16.53 31.23
C GLU A 599 -20.24 15.54 30.06
N THR A 600 -20.80 15.96 28.93
CA THR A 600 -20.76 15.17 27.69
C THR A 600 -19.31 14.89 27.29
N ILE A 601 -18.98 13.63 27.00
CA ILE A 601 -17.64 13.21 26.55
C ILE A 601 -17.29 13.97 25.26
N LYS A 602 -16.08 14.55 25.21
CA LYS A 602 -15.61 15.35 24.06
C LYS A 602 -14.74 14.53 23.11
N GLU A 603 -14.15 13.47 23.63
CA GLU A 603 -13.35 12.48 22.92
C GLU A 603 -14.22 11.56 22.06
N ASN A 604 -13.62 10.88 21.09
CA ASN A 604 -14.33 9.92 20.26
C ASN A 604 -14.65 8.65 21.07
N THR A 605 -15.92 8.28 21.15
CA THR A 605 -16.42 7.18 21.97
C THR A 605 -17.62 6.52 21.29
N ASP A 606 -17.74 5.20 21.43
CA ASP A 606 -18.94 4.46 20.99
C ASP A 606 -20.09 4.60 22.01
N PHE A 607 -19.84 5.17 23.20
CA PHE A 607 -20.84 5.36 24.26
C PHE A 607 -21.66 6.64 24.02
N SER A 608 -22.77 6.51 23.30
CA SER A 608 -23.66 7.63 22.95
C SER A 608 -24.82 7.88 23.94
N ALA A 609 -24.87 7.18 25.08
CA ALA A 609 -25.92 7.38 26.08
C ALA A 609 -25.90 8.80 26.66
N HIS A 610 -27.08 9.42 26.68
CA HIS A 610 -27.24 10.79 27.20
C HIS A 610 -28.01 10.86 28.52
N ASP A 611 -28.86 9.85 28.77
CA ASP A 611 -29.78 9.79 29.89
C ASP A 611 -29.59 8.43 30.58
N PHE A 612 -29.11 8.46 31.83
CA PHE A 612 -28.80 7.26 32.60
C PHE A 612 -29.84 7.09 33.71
N ILE A 613 -30.85 6.26 33.48
CA ILE A 613 -31.89 5.97 34.46
C ILE A 613 -31.37 4.87 35.40
N SER A 614 -31.70 4.93 36.68
CA SER A 614 -31.30 3.90 37.64
C SER A 614 -31.83 2.52 37.23
N PHE A 615 -30.93 1.54 37.07
CA PHE A 615 -31.26 0.17 36.69
C PHE A 615 -32.25 -0.49 37.67
N SER A 616 -32.21 -0.11 38.96
CA SER A 616 -33.13 -0.63 39.98
C SER A 616 -34.59 -0.24 39.73
N SER A 617 -34.86 0.79 38.90
CA SER A 617 -36.22 1.15 38.45
C SER A 617 -36.89 0.04 37.65
N GLY A 618 -36.10 -0.81 36.98
CA GLY A 618 -36.56 -1.99 36.26
C GLY A 618 -36.81 -3.21 37.16
N ASN A 619 -36.20 -3.27 38.36
CA ASN A 619 -36.38 -4.38 39.31
C ASN A 619 -37.74 -4.34 40.03
N LEU A 620 -38.50 -3.27 39.86
CA LEU A 620 -39.83 -3.12 40.43
C LEU A 620 -40.82 -3.93 39.59
N LYS A 621 -41.90 -4.44 40.22
CA LYS A 621 -43.02 -5.13 39.54
C LYS A 621 -43.91 -4.16 38.74
N ASN A 622 -43.29 -3.19 38.06
CA ASN A 622 -43.94 -2.26 37.15
C ASN A 622 -43.90 -2.82 35.71
N ARG A 623 -44.53 -2.12 34.77
CA ARG A 623 -44.55 -2.51 33.35
C ARG A 623 -43.15 -2.70 32.76
N LEU A 624 -42.20 -1.84 33.16
CA LEU A 624 -40.81 -1.90 32.70
C LEU A 624 -40.11 -3.19 33.13
N GLY A 625 -40.28 -3.63 34.38
CA GLY A 625 -39.71 -4.89 34.87
C GLY A 625 -40.30 -6.14 34.20
N MET A 626 -41.61 -6.10 33.88
CA MET A 626 -42.25 -7.16 33.09
C MET A 626 -41.70 -7.22 31.65
N ASP A 627 -41.46 -6.06 31.03
CA ASP A 627 -40.90 -5.97 29.67
C ASP A 627 -39.43 -6.42 29.62
N MET A 628 -38.65 -6.19 30.68
CA MET A 628 -37.24 -6.60 30.77
C MET A 628 -37.03 -8.11 30.95
N GLN A 629 -38.03 -8.84 31.46
CA GLN A 629 -37.97 -10.29 31.75
C GLN A 629 -36.72 -10.68 32.58
N LEU A 630 -36.52 -10.01 33.72
CA LEU A 630 -35.29 -10.09 34.53
C LEU A 630 -34.85 -11.52 34.94
N ASP A 631 -35.77 -12.48 34.98
CA ASP A 631 -35.49 -13.87 35.40
C ASP A 631 -35.33 -14.86 34.23
N SER A 632 -35.53 -14.43 32.98
CA SER A 632 -35.58 -15.32 31.82
C SER A 632 -34.18 -15.58 31.23
N TRP A 633 -33.60 -16.74 31.52
CA TRP A 633 -32.35 -17.20 30.90
C TRP A 633 -32.53 -17.73 29.47
N GLY A 634 -33.77 -18.02 29.06
CA GLY A 634 -34.08 -18.56 27.73
C GLY A 634 -34.26 -17.50 26.64
N SER A 635 -34.28 -16.21 27.00
CA SER A 635 -34.54 -15.11 26.09
C SER A 635 -33.37 -14.14 26.06
N THR A 636 -32.82 -13.86 24.87
CA THR A 636 -31.78 -12.85 24.66
C THR A 636 -32.40 -11.61 24.05
N ASN A 637 -32.15 -10.46 24.65
CA ASN A 637 -32.68 -9.19 24.19
C ASN A 637 -31.53 -8.27 23.77
N SER A 638 -31.59 -7.71 22.56
CA SER A 638 -30.59 -6.75 22.07
C SER A 638 -30.51 -5.48 22.92
N ALA A 639 -31.58 -5.13 23.65
CA ALA A 639 -31.57 -3.98 24.55
C ALA A 639 -30.72 -4.22 25.82
N SER A 640 -30.41 -5.46 26.19
CA SER A 640 -29.68 -5.79 27.42
C SER A 640 -28.20 -6.04 27.15
N GLU A 641 -27.33 -5.17 27.64
CA GLU A 641 -25.87 -5.29 27.51
C GLU A 641 -25.21 -5.41 28.90
N VAL A 642 -24.06 -6.08 28.95
CA VAL A 642 -23.29 -6.24 30.20
C VAL A 642 -21.82 -5.93 29.96
N PHE A 643 -21.32 -4.93 30.67
CA PHE A 643 -19.91 -4.58 30.73
C PHE A 643 -19.27 -5.13 32.00
N ILE A 644 -18.06 -5.65 31.85
CA ILE A 644 -17.26 -6.21 32.95
C ILE A 644 -15.87 -5.61 32.93
N LYS A 645 -15.33 -5.34 34.12
CA LYS A 645 -13.92 -5.00 34.32
C LYS A 645 -13.22 -6.16 34.99
N LEU A 646 -12.14 -6.67 34.41
CA LEU A 646 -11.41 -7.82 34.94
C LEU A 646 -10.37 -7.40 35.99
N ASN A 647 -10.10 -8.28 36.96
CA ASN A 647 -8.98 -8.11 37.88
C ASN A 647 -7.64 -8.12 37.11
N PRO A 648 -6.58 -7.43 37.58
CA PRO A 648 -5.31 -7.32 36.85
C PRO A 648 -4.62 -8.65 36.48
N LYS A 649 -4.93 -9.73 37.20
CA LYS A 649 -4.36 -11.08 36.98
C LYS A 649 -5.36 -12.06 36.34
N ALA A 650 -6.59 -11.64 36.06
CA ALA A 650 -7.62 -12.52 35.52
C ALA A 650 -7.46 -12.67 34.00
N SER A 651 -7.60 -13.90 33.50
CA SER A 651 -7.60 -14.17 32.06
C SER A 651 -9.02 -14.04 31.50
N ALA A 652 -9.18 -13.23 30.45
CA ALA A 652 -10.43 -13.07 29.72
C ALA A 652 -11.00 -14.43 29.23
N ALA A 653 -10.12 -15.34 28.77
CA ALA A 653 -10.52 -16.68 28.34
C ALA A 653 -11.10 -17.53 29.49
N ASN A 654 -10.57 -17.38 30.70
CA ASN A 654 -11.10 -18.09 31.89
C ASN A 654 -12.45 -17.52 32.32
N VAL A 655 -12.62 -16.20 32.26
CA VAL A 655 -13.91 -15.54 32.53
C VAL A 655 -14.94 -15.97 31.50
N GLN A 656 -14.60 -15.99 30.21
CA GLN A 656 -15.48 -16.47 29.15
C GLN A 656 -15.94 -17.93 29.38
N LYS A 657 -15.05 -18.82 29.80
CA LYS A 657 -15.41 -20.19 30.16
C LYS A 657 -16.40 -20.24 31.33
N GLN A 658 -16.18 -19.43 32.37
CA GLN A 658 -17.08 -19.35 33.52
C GLN A 658 -18.46 -18.78 33.15
N VAL A 659 -18.52 -17.73 32.32
CA VAL A 659 -19.78 -17.15 31.81
C VAL A 659 -20.59 -18.20 31.02
N ASN A 660 -19.93 -18.95 30.14
CA ASN A 660 -20.58 -20.04 29.40
C ASN A 660 -21.06 -21.17 30.32
N ALA A 661 -20.28 -21.52 31.35
CA ALA A 661 -20.68 -22.54 32.34
C ALA A 661 -21.88 -22.07 33.18
N LEU A 662 -21.90 -20.78 33.56
CA LEU A 662 -23.03 -20.16 34.25
C LEU A 662 -24.31 -20.27 33.42
N TYR A 663 -24.27 -19.88 32.14
CA TYR A 663 -25.44 -19.99 31.27
C TYR A 663 -25.95 -21.43 31.17
N LYS A 664 -25.06 -22.41 30.94
CA LYS A 664 -25.43 -23.83 30.87
C LYS A 664 -26.06 -24.35 32.16
N LYS A 665 -25.59 -23.87 33.32
CA LYS A 665 -26.15 -24.23 34.63
C LYS A 665 -27.52 -23.59 34.86
N SER A 666 -27.70 -22.34 34.46
CA SER A 666 -28.92 -21.56 34.70
C SER A 666 -30.03 -21.83 33.68
N ASN A 667 -29.70 -22.37 32.50
CA ASN A 667 -30.66 -22.77 31.47
C ASN A 667 -30.45 -24.25 31.06
N PRO A 668 -30.76 -25.22 31.95
CA PRO A 668 -30.61 -26.64 31.64
C PRO A 668 -31.59 -27.03 30.52
N GLN A 669 -31.07 -27.24 29.32
CA GLN A 669 -31.83 -27.73 28.18
C GLN A 669 -32.14 -29.23 28.34
N SER A 670 -33.35 -29.67 28.01
CA SER A 670 -33.69 -31.10 28.01
C SER A 670 -32.97 -31.86 26.87
N ALA A 671 -32.89 -33.19 26.96
CA ALA A 671 -32.25 -34.01 25.92
C ALA A 671 -32.95 -33.93 24.54
N GLU A 672 -34.25 -33.59 24.50
CA GLU A 672 -35.00 -33.32 23.26
C GLU A 672 -34.75 -31.91 22.71
N ASP A 673 -34.53 -30.93 23.60
CA ASP A 673 -34.14 -29.57 23.20
C ASP A 673 -32.74 -29.57 22.60
N LEU A 674 -31.78 -30.31 23.18
CA LEU A 674 -30.40 -30.38 22.70
C LEU A 674 -30.25 -30.96 21.28
N LYS A 675 -31.18 -31.81 20.82
CA LYS A 675 -31.19 -32.32 19.43
C LYS A 675 -31.62 -31.27 18.41
N ASN A 676 -32.35 -30.24 18.84
CA ASN A 676 -33.01 -29.26 17.98
C ASN A 676 -32.70 -27.79 18.34
N ALA A 677 -31.86 -27.54 19.34
CA ALA A 677 -31.57 -26.20 19.86
C ALA A 677 -30.39 -25.54 19.13
N SER A 678 -30.47 -24.21 19.00
CA SER A 678 -29.31 -23.39 18.68
C SER A 678 -28.32 -23.44 19.84
N GLU A 679 -27.07 -23.81 19.57
CA GLU A 679 -25.99 -23.69 20.53
C GLU A 679 -25.75 -22.20 20.80
N GLN A 680 -26.07 -21.76 22.01
CA GLN A 680 -25.80 -20.39 22.47
C GLN A 680 -24.52 -20.38 23.30
N THR A 681 -23.58 -19.53 22.92
CA THR A 681 -22.34 -19.28 23.66
C THR A 681 -22.12 -17.78 23.82
N TYR A 682 -21.32 -17.40 24.80
CA TYR A 682 -20.96 -16.02 25.07
C TYR A 682 -19.47 -15.81 24.87
N THR A 683 -19.13 -14.64 24.35
CA THR A 683 -17.75 -14.17 24.18
C THR A 683 -17.55 -12.89 24.98
N VAL A 684 -16.35 -12.72 25.54
CA VAL A 684 -15.95 -11.46 26.18
C VAL A 684 -15.21 -10.61 25.14
N GLN A 685 -15.89 -9.61 24.59
CA GLN A 685 -15.35 -8.70 23.60
C GLN A 685 -14.56 -7.58 24.30
N PRO A 686 -13.28 -7.36 23.96
CA PRO A 686 -12.51 -6.25 24.54
C PRO A 686 -13.04 -4.89 24.07
N LEU A 687 -12.89 -3.86 24.90
CA LEU A 687 -13.36 -2.50 24.61
C LEU A 687 -12.82 -1.96 23.26
N SER A 688 -11.55 -2.21 22.96
CA SER A 688 -10.90 -1.77 21.72
C SER A 688 -11.41 -2.42 20.44
N ASP A 689 -12.26 -3.45 20.55
CA ASP A 689 -12.86 -4.13 19.40
C ASP A 689 -14.33 -3.73 19.17
N ILE A 690 -14.96 -2.97 20.07
CA ILE A 690 -16.37 -2.56 19.91
C ILE A 690 -16.58 -1.79 18.61
N HIS A 691 -15.79 -0.73 18.40
CA HIS A 691 -15.87 0.13 17.22
C HIS A 691 -15.74 -0.59 15.88
N PHE A 692 -14.97 -1.68 15.83
CA PHE A 692 -14.54 -2.33 14.59
C PHE A 692 -15.23 -3.68 14.30
N ASN A 693 -15.96 -4.23 15.26
CA ASN A 693 -16.48 -5.58 15.14
C ASN A 693 -17.83 -5.61 14.41
N GLN A 694 -17.80 -6.10 13.17
CA GLN A 694 -18.98 -6.18 12.31
C GLN A 694 -20.00 -7.24 12.73
N LEU A 695 -19.64 -8.16 13.64
CA LEU A 695 -20.54 -9.24 14.08
C LEU A 695 -21.49 -8.75 15.17
N TYR A 696 -20.99 -7.96 16.11
CA TYR A 696 -21.75 -7.53 17.28
C TYR A 696 -22.24 -6.07 17.19
N GLY A 697 -21.70 -5.22 16.33
CA GLY A 697 -22.13 -3.82 16.24
C GLY A 697 -21.73 -2.95 17.43
N THR A 698 -22.13 -1.68 17.39
CA THR A 698 -21.84 -0.62 18.38
C THR A 698 -23.07 -0.25 19.20
N PHE A 699 -22.85 0.46 20.31
CA PHE A 699 -23.88 0.88 21.27
C PHE A 699 -24.84 1.97 20.72
N ASP A 700 -24.38 2.74 19.74
CA ASP A 700 -25.11 3.86 19.14
C ASP A 700 -25.99 3.45 17.92
N PHE A 701 -26.04 2.15 17.59
CA PHE A 701 -26.71 1.61 16.40
C PHE A 701 -26.20 2.19 15.06
N SER A 702 -25.14 3.00 15.07
CA SER A 702 -24.47 3.50 13.88
C SER A 702 -23.45 2.45 13.48
N GLY A 703 -23.78 1.64 12.46
CA GLY A 703 -23.07 0.38 12.18
C GLY A 703 -21.53 0.49 12.25
N PRO A 704 -20.85 -0.56 12.76
CA PRO A 704 -19.45 -0.51 13.16
C PRO A 704 -18.51 -0.14 12.01
N ALA A 705 -17.45 0.59 12.34
CA ALA A 705 -16.36 0.85 11.41
C ALA A 705 -15.72 -0.46 10.96
N SER A 706 -15.11 -0.47 9.77
CA SER A 706 -14.53 -1.69 9.21
C SER A 706 -13.02 -1.55 9.07
N LYS A 707 -12.27 -2.33 9.86
CA LYS A 707 -10.80 -2.45 9.71
C LYS A 707 -10.41 -2.73 8.26
N SER A 708 -11.16 -3.57 7.56
CA SER A 708 -10.92 -3.89 6.15
C SER A 708 -11.07 -2.67 5.24
N LYS A 709 -12.07 -1.81 5.48
CA LYS A 709 -12.25 -0.56 4.72
C LYS A 709 -11.11 0.42 5.01
N SER A 710 -10.70 0.54 6.27
CA SER A 710 -9.56 1.40 6.69
C SER A 710 -8.25 0.94 6.03
N TYR A 711 -7.97 -0.36 5.96
CA TYR A 711 -6.79 -0.89 5.25
C TYR A 711 -6.86 -0.69 3.74
N MET A 712 -8.03 -0.85 3.13
CA MET A 712 -8.23 -0.55 1.71
C MET A 712 -7.97 0.94 1.40
N LEU A 713 -8.46 1.84 2.26
CA LEU A 713 -8.18 3.27 2.16
C LEU A 713 -6.67 3.55 2.26
N LEU A 714 -5.98 2.97 3.24
CA LEU A 714 -4.52 3.12 3.37
C LEU A 714 -3.77 2.60 2.13
N ALA A 715 -4.21 1.49 1.54
CA ALA A 715 -3.63 0.97 0.31
C ALA A 715 -3.83 1.94 -0.87
N ILE A 716 -5.03 2.51 -1.04
CA ILE A 716 -5.32 3.53 -2.05
C ILE A 716 -4.44 4.78 -1.84
N ALA A 717 -4.34 5.28 -0.61
CA ALA A 717 -3.46 6.40 -0.26
C ALA A 717 -2.00 6.11 -0.67
N GLY A 718 -1.51 4.93 -0.31
CA GLY A 718 -0.16 4.47 -0.64
C GLY A 718 0.09 4.41 -2.15
N PHE A 719 -0.85 3.87 -2.93
CA PHE A 719 -0.74 3.83 -4.38
C PHE A 719 -0.74 5.22 -5.03
N LEU A 720 -1.60 6.14 -4.57
CA LEU A 720 -1.64 7.51 -5.08
C LEU A 720 -0.37 8.29 -4.74
N LEU A 721 0.15 8.13 -3.52
CA LEU A 721 1.42 8.73 -3.12
C LEU A 721 2.59 8.15 -3.92
N LEU A 722 2.60 6.83 -4.13
CA LEU A 722 3.60 6.15 -4.94
C LEU A 722 3.55 6.61 -6.41
N LEU A 723 2.37 6.83 -6.98
CA LEU A 723 2.21 7.44 -8.31
C LEU A 723 2.84 8.83 -8.37
N GLY A 724 2.61 9.67 -7.35
CA GLY A 724 3.26 10.98 -7.23
C GLY A 724 4.79 10.89 -7.17
N CYS A 725 5.32 9.97 -6.37
CA CYS A 725 6.77 9.70 -6.26
C CYS A 725 7.36 9.20 -7.60
N ILE A 726 6.72 8.23 -8.25
CA ILE A 726 7.14 7.70 -9.55
C ILE A 726 7.18 8.81 -10.59
N ASN A 727 6.13 9.63 -10.63
CA ASN A 727 6.05 10.77 -11.54
C ASN A 727 7.21 11.75 -11.30
N PHE A 728 7.47 12.11 -10.04
CA PHE A 728 8.59 12.96 -9.66
C PHE A 728 9.94 12.38 -10.13
N ILE A 729 10.18 11.09 -9.87
CA ILE A 729 11.41 10.40 -10.29
C ILE A 729 11.53 10.44 -11.82
N ASN A 730 10.45 10.15 -12.55
CA ASN A 730 10.43 10.13 -14.00
C ASN A 730 10.82 11.51 -14.58
N LEU A 731 10.20 12.59 -14.09
CA LEU A 731 10.46 13.94 -14.56
C LEU A 731 11.83 14.48 -14.17
N THR A 732 12.25 14.28 -12.93
CA THR A 732 13.57 14.75 -12.47
C THR A 732 14.72 14.01 -13.14
N THR A 733 14.55 12.72 -13.43
CA THR A 733 15.56 11.94 -14.17
C THR A 733 15.60 12.31 -15.64
N ALA A 734 14.49 12.74 -16.23
CA ALA A 734 14.48 13.34 -17.57
C ALA A 734 15.31 14.63 -17.58
N GLN A 735 15.09 15.54 -16.64
CA GLN A 735 15.87 16.80 -16.53
C GLN A 735 17.36 16.62 -16.22
N ALA A 736 17.74 15.45 -15.68
CA ALA A 736 19.10 15.22 -15.19
C ALA A 736 20.19 15.42 -16.26
N THR A 737 19.87 15.18 -17.54
CA THR A 737 20.78 15.40 -18.68
C THR A 737 21.09 16.89 -18.91
N GLN A 738 20.11 17.79 -18.72
CA GLN A 738 20.35 19.24 -18.82
C GLN A 738 21.23 19.74 -17.67
N ARG A 739 21.06 19.16 -16.47
CA ARG A 739 21.85 19.49 -15.26
C ARG A 739 23.21 18.81 -15.24
N ALA A 740 23.49 17.87 -16.14
CA ALA A 740 24.74 17.14 -16.18
C ALA A 740 25.96 18.07 -16.36
N LYS A 741 25.87 19.09 -17.24
CA LYS A 741 26.96 20.06 -17.50
C LYS A 741 27.31 20.87 -16.25
N GLU A 742 26.31 21.38 -15.54
CA GLU A 742 26.47 22.09 -14.27
C GLU A 742 27.18 21.22 -13.23
N ILE A 743 26.79 19.96 -13.11
CA ILE A 743 27.37 19.02 -12.14
C ILE A 743 28.79 18.61 -12.53
N GLY A 744 29.05 18.44 -13.83
CA GLY A 744 30.38 18.20 -14.36
C GLY A 744 31.36 19.30 -13.96
N ILE A 745 30.94 20.57 -14.15
CA ILE A 745 31.72 21.76 -13.77
C ILE A 745 31.93 21.83 -12.25
N ARG A 746 30.89 21.58 -11.45
CA ARG A 746 31.02 21.59 -9.98
C ARG A 746 31.97 20.53 -9.45
N LYS A 747 31.95 19.34 -10.04
CA LYS A 747 32.89 18.26 -9.69
C LYS A 747 34.32 18.59 -10.07
N THR A 748 34.56 19.27 -11.20
CA THR A 748 35.90 19.77 -11.53
C THR A 748 36.36 20.87 -10.58
N MET A 749 35.42 21.65 -10.01
CA MET A 749 35.68 22.63 -8.95
C MET A 749 35.75 22.01 -7.54
N GLY A 750 35.86 20.69 -7.40
CA GLY A 750 36.09 20.01 -6.12
C GLY A 750 34.84 19.62 -5.32
N SER A 751 33.61 19.77 -5.86
CA SER A 751 32.40 19.31 -5.16
C SER A 751 32.40 17.79 -4.95
N SER A 752 32.26 17.35 -3.70
CA SER A 752 32.18 15.93 -3.37
C SER A 752 30.85 15.30 -3.83
N ARG A 753 30.84 13.99 -4.04
CA ARG A 753 29.61 13.24 -4.41
C ARG A 753 28.52 13.40 -3.35
N THR A 754 28.88 13.37 -2.08
CA THR A 754 27.96 13.50 -0.94
C THR A 754 27.35 14.89 -0.89
N GLN A 755 28.13 15.94 -1.17
CA GLN A 755 27.63 17.31 -1.21
C GLN A 755 26.55 17.49 -2.30
N LEU A 756 26.76 16.89 -3.47
CA LEU A 756 25.76 16.89 -4.55
C LEU A 756 24.50 16.11 -4.16
N ILE A 757 24.65 14.95 -3.53
CA ILE A 757 23.50 14.14 -3.06
C ILE A 757 22.68 14.95 -2.05
N MET A 758 23.32 15.54 -1.04
CA MET A 758 22.63 16.36 -0.03
C MET A 758 21.95 17.56 -0.65
N GLN A 759 22.58 18.24 -1.62
CA GLN A 759 21.95 19.35 -2.34
C GLN A 759 20.66 18.91 -3.06
N PHE A 760 20.68 17.79 -3.81
CA PHE A 760 19.49 17.29 -4.52
C PHE A 760 18.40 16.81 -3.57
N LEU A 761 18.78 16.17 -2.46
CA LEU A 761 17.82 15.79 -1.42
C LEU A 761 17.20 17.02 -0.76
N SER A 762 17.96 18.07 -0.49
CA SER A 762 17.42 19.34 0.00
C SER A 762 16.50 20.02 -1.02
N GLU A 763 16.83 20.00 -2.31
CA GLU A 763 15.93 20.50 -3.37
C GLU A 763 14.61 19.73 -3.39
N THR A 764 14.68 18.39 -3.31
CA THR A 764 13.48 17.53 -3.28
C THR A 764 12.66 17.78 -2.02
N PHE A 765 13.32 17.89 -0.87
CA PHE A 765 12.69 18.17 0.42
C PHE A 765 11.90 19.49 0.42
N LEU A 766 12.43 20.53 -0.24
CA LEU A 766 11.73 21.80 -0.37
C LEU A 766 10.51 21.69 -1.29
N ILE A 767 10.61 20.96 -2.39
CA ILE A 767 9.46 20.70 -3.27
C ILE A 767 8.36 19.95 -2.50
N THR A 768 8.73 18.91 -1.76
CA THR A 768 7.77 18.15 -0.94
C THR A 768 7.17 19.02 0.17
N LEU A 769 7.96 19.90 0.78
CA LEU A 769 7.45 20.83 1.80
C LEU A 769 6.40 21.79 1.21
N PHE A 770 6.62 22.34 0.02
CA PHE A 770 5.61 23.12 -0.69
C PHE A 770 4.36 22.30 -1.02
N ALA A 771 4.55 21.05 -1.45
CA ALA A 771 3.44 20.15 -1.71
C ALA A 771 2.62 19.87 -0.42
N VAL A 772 3.27 19.70 0.74
CA VAL A 772 2.60 19.53 2.04
C VAL A 772 1.81 20.77 2.43
N ILE A 773 2.36 21.98 2.27
CA ILE A 773 1.66 23.23 2.57
C ILE A 773 0.38 23.35 1.73
N ILE A 774 0.48 23.07 0.41
CA ILE A 774 -0.69 23.04 -0.47
C ILE A 774 -1.66 21.93 -0.04
N SER A 775 -1.15 20.79 0.41
CA SER A 775 -1.98 19.66 0.83
C SER A 775 -2.81 19.97 2.07
N ILE A 776 -2.22 20.68 3.04
CA ILE A 776 -2.93 21.17 4.24
C ILE A 776 -4.07 22.11 3.81
N GLY A 777 -3.81 23.05 2.89
CA GLY A 777 -4.84 23.96 2.36
C GLY A 777 -5.95 23.25 1.57
N LEU A 778 -5.63 22.16 0.85
CA LEU A 778 -6.61 21.36 0.10
C LEU A 778 -7.44 20.43 1.00
N THR A 779 -6.95 20.05 2.17
CA THR A 779 -7.59 19.04 3.02
C THR A 779 -9.02 19.40 3.45
N PRO A 780 -9.32 20.63 3.92
CA PRO A 780 -10.70 21.02 4.25
C PRO A 780 -11.65 20.95 3.05
N LEU A 781 -11.18 21.34 1.85
CA LEU A 781 -11.95 21.25 0.61
C LEU A 781 -12.26 19.80 0.27
N ILE A 782 -11.25 18.92 0.39
CA ILE A 782 -11.40 17.50 0.13
C ILE A 782 -12.38 16.89 1.15
N LEU A 783 -12.23 17.14 2.45
CA LEU A 783 -13.17 16.65 3.47
C LEU A 783 -14.61 17.11 3.20
N LYS A 784 -14.80 18.35 2.72
CA LYS A 784 -16.13 18.85 2.33
C LYS A 784 -16.68 18.12 1.10
N LEU A 785 -15.85 17.84 0.10
CA LEU A 785 -16.23 17.04 -1.08
C LEU A 785 -16.57 15.59 -0.69
N PHE A 786 -15.97 15.07 0.38
CA PHE A 786 -16.19 13.74 0.92
C PHE A 786 -17.11 13.72 2.16
N SER A 787 -17.88 14.78 2.44
CA SER A 787 -18.73 14.84 3.64
C SER A 787 -19.81 13.74 3.68
N GLY A 788 -20.20 13.19 2.53
CA GLY A 788 -21.10 12.04 2.46
C GLY A 788 -20.43 10.67 2.73
N PHE A 789 -19.10 10.62 2.81
CA PHE A 789 -18.31 9.41 3.08
C PHE A 789 -17.59 9.46 4.42
N VAL A 790 -17.18 10.67 4.84
CA VAL A 790 -16.41 10.91 6.04
C VAL A 790 -17.36 11.14 7.21
N ALA A 791 -17.15 10.44 8.32
CA ALA A 791 -17.94 10.63 9.54
C ALA A 791 -17.92 12.11 9.97
N SER A 792 -19.05 12.61 10.47
CA SER A 792 -19.23 14.01 10.87
C SER A 792 -18.23 14.49 11.92
N GLY A 793 -17.62 13.56 12.67
CA GLY A 793 -16.57 13.83 13.65
C GLY A 793 -15.18 14.12 13.07
N VAL A 794 -14.89 13.76 11.82
CA VAL A 794 -13.58 14.00 11.20
C VAL A 794 -13.46 15.47 10.79
N LYS A 795 -12.75 16.25 11.61
CA LYS A 795 -12.53 17.68 11.38
C LYS A 795 -11.04 17.96 11.14
N ALA A 796 -10.75 18.89 10.24
CA ALA A 796 -9.40 19.38 9.97
C ALA A 796 -8.94 20.39 11.04
N ASN A 797 -8.91 19.98 12.30
CA ASN A 797 -8.42 20.82 13.41
C ASN A 797 -6.92 20.57 13.66
N PHE A 798 -6.09 21.04 12.72
CA PHE A 798 -4.63 20.86 12.77
C PHE A 798 -3.97 21.41 14.05
N LEU A 799 -4.56 22.45 14.67
CA LEU A 799 -4.00 23.10 15.87
C LEU A 799 -4.17 22.29 17.16
N HIS A 800 -5.15 21.39 17.23
CA HIS A 800 -5.44 20.62 18.45
C HIS A 800 -4.89 19.19 18.42
N GLN A 801 -4.23 18.78 17.33
CA GLN A 801 -3.74 17.41 17.13
C GLN A 801 -2.25 17.41 16.73
N PRO A 802 -1.31 17.45 17.70
CA PRO A 802 0.13 17.49 17.42
C PRO A 802 0.64 16.27 16.63
N ASP A 803 -0.05 15.14 16.76
CA ASP A 803 0.24 13.89 16.05
C ASP A 803 0.21 14.07 14.53
N ILE A 804 -0.64 14.95 14.00
CA ILE A 804 -0.69 15.26 12.56
C ILE A 804 0.63 15.88 12.09
N PHE A 805 1.24 16.78 12.87
CA PHE A 805 2.50 17.40 12.50
C PHE A 805 3.65 16.39 12.50
N ILE A 806 3.65 15.45 13.46
CA ILE A 806 4.61 14.34 13.50
C ILE A 806 4.42 13.46 12.25
N PHE A 807 3.18 13.08 11.94
CA PHE A 807 2.84 12.32 10.74
C PHE A 807 3.31 13.02 9.47
N LEU A 808 2.99 14.31 9.29
CA LEU A 808 3.39 15.09 8.12
C LEU A 808 4.90 15.26 8.01
N PHE A 809 5.61 15.44 9.13
CA PHE A 809 7.06 15.52 9.14
C PHE A 809 7.69 14.20 8.67
N VAL A 810 7.25 13.07 9.25
CA VAL A 810 7.70 11.73 8.86
C VAL A 810 7.37 11.46 7.38
N LEU A 811 6.16 11.78 6.95
CA LEU A 811 5.72 11.64 5.56
C LEU A 811 6.59 12.47 4.61
N THR A 812 6.91 13.72 4.96
CA THR A 812 7.77 14.60 4.16
C THR A 812 9.16 13.99 4.00
N VAL A 813 9.76 13.47 5.07
CA VAL A 813 11.08 12.84 5.03
C VAL A 813 11.04 11.58 4.15
N ILE A 814 10.05 10.72 4.33
CA ILE A 814 9.89 9.49 3.54
C ILE A 814 9.71 9.81 2.05
N VAL A 815 8.79 10.70 1.69
CA VAL A 815 8.52 11.10 0.30
C VAL A 815 9.76 11.74 -0.33
N SER A 816 10.49 12.58 0.42
CA SER A 816 11.72 13.22 -0.05
C SER A 816 12.81 12.20 -0.38
N ILE A 817 12.96 11.19 0.45
CA ILE A 817 13.94 10.11 0.24
C ILE A 817 13.50 9.26 -0.95
N LEU A 818 12.25 8.77 -0.97
CA LEU A 818 11.74 7.93 -2.05
C LEU A 818 11.84 8.62 -3.41
N SER A 819 11.46 9.89 -3.49
CA SER A 819 11.42 10.66 -4.73
C SER A 819 12.79 11.20 -5.14
N GLY A 820 13.63 11.61 -4.18
CA GLY A 820 14.87 12.34 -4.42
C GLY A 820 16.14 11.49 -4.43
N PHE A 821 16.15 10.35 -3.74
CA PHE A 821 17.37 9.54 -3.55
C PHE A 821 17.87 8.95 -4.87
N TYR A 822 16.98 8.37 -5.68
CA TYR A 822 17.37 7.79 -6.96
C TYR A 822 17.91 8.85 -7.96
N PRO A 823 17.19 9.97 -8.23
CA PRO A 823 17.74 11.04 -9.06
C PRO A 823 19.08 11.57 -8.54
N ALA A 824 19.22 11.78 -7.23
CA ALA A 824 20.46 12.26 -6.61
C ALA A 824 21.64 11.30 -6.82
N LEU A 825 21.43 9.99 -6.69
CA LEU A 825 22.46 8.99 -6.95
C LEU A 825 22.87 8.93 -8.42
N MET A 826 21.91 9.06 -9.33
CA MET A 826 22.14 9.08 -10.78
C MET A 826 22.96 10.33 -11.17
N LEU A 827 22.52 11.51 -10.73
CA LEU A 827 23.15 12.81 -11.01
C LEU A 827 24.56 12.90 -10.42
N SER A 828 24.73 12.45 -9.18
CA SER A 828 26.03 12.39 -8.52
C SER A 828 26.98 11.34 -9.15
N GLY A 829 26.50 10.48 -10.05
CA GLY A 829 27.30 9.48 -10.77
C GLY A 829 27.98 9.97 -12.06
N TYR A 830 27.61 11.15 -12.61
CA TYR A 830 28.14 11.62 -13.90
C TYR A 830 29.65 11.93 -13.84
N LYS A 831 30.40 11.46 -14.85
CA LYS A 831 31.85 11.74 -14.99
C LYS A 831 32.05 13.08 -15.70
N PRO A 832 32.84 14.02 -15.17
CA PRO A 832 33.02 15.35 -15.78
C PRO A 832 33.54 15.30 -17.23
N VAL A 833 34.49 14.40 -17.50
CA VAL A 833 35.11 14.25 -18.83
C VAL A 833 34.10 13.85 -19.91
N SER A 834 33.17 12.94 -19.61
CA SER A 834 32.15 12.51 -20.58
C SER A 834 31.09 13.58 -20.84
N VAL A 835 30.83 14.43 -19.84
CA VAL A 835 29.85 15.53 -19.95
C VAL A 835 30.43 16.68 -20.77
N LEU A 836 31.69 17.04 -20.54
CA LEU A 836 32.35 18.17 -21.20
C LEU A 836 32.75 17.87 -22.65
N LYS A 837 33.07 16.61 -22.99
CA LYS A 837 33.32 16.17 -24.38
C LYS A 837 32.06 16.01 -25.23
N ASN A 838 30.88 16.38 -24.71
CA ASN A 838 29.57 16.23 -25.35
C ASN A 838 29.23 14.79 -25.82
N GLN A 839 30.00 13.77 -25.41
CA GLN A 839 29.81 12.36 -25.75
C GLN A 839 28.49 11.77 -25.18
N LEU A 840 27.82 12.50 -24.28
CA LEU A 840 26.47 12.16 -23.80
C LEU A 840 25.37 12.48 -24.82
N GLN A 841 25.62 13.38 -25.79
CA GLN A 841 24.64 13.74 -26.83
C GLN A 841 24.74 12.84 -28.08
N SER A 842 25.93 12.32 -28.40
CA SER A 842 26.19 11.59 -29.66
C SER A 842 25.97 10.06 -29.60
N GLY A 843 25.51 9.50 -28.48
CA GLY A 843 25.40 8.05 -28.29
C GLY A 843 23.99 7.56 -27.97
N THR A 844 23.19 7.31 -29.01
CA THR A 844 22.16 6.25 -29.15
C THR A 844 21.42 5.77 -27.89
N HIS A 845 20.09 5.94 -27.85
CA HIS A 845 18.99 4.99 -27.47
C HIS A 845 19.18 3.78 -26.51
N LYS A 846 20.32 3.57 -25.86
CA LYS A 846 20.72 2.35 -25.14
C LYS A 846 21.40 2.64 -23.81
N THR A 847 21.16 3.80 -23.22
CA THR A 847 21.59 4.05 -21.84
C THR A 847 20.62 3.42 -20.86
N ARG A 848 21.18 2.68 -19.91
CA ARG A 848 20.56 2.05 -18.75
C ARG A 848 19.49 2.90 -18.05
N ASN A 849 19.63 4.23 -18.05
CA ASN A 849 18.69 5.17 -17.44
C ASN A 849 17.37 5.31 -18.22
N ALA A 850 17.37 5.13 -19.54
CA ALA A 850 16.16 5.21 -20.37
C ALA A 850 15.24 4.00 -20.12
N TRP A 851 15.80 2.82 -19.84
CA TRP A 851 15.01 1.62 -19.56
C TRP A 851 14.28 1.74 -18.21
N LEU A 852 14.94 2.21 -17.15
CA LEU A 852 14.29 2.39 -15.84
C LEU A 852 13.11 3.35 -15.92
N ARG A 853 13.26 4.44 -16.67
CA ARG A 853 12.18 5.37 -16.92
C ARG A 853 10.98 4.69 -17.61
N LYS A 854 11.24 3.87 -18.64
CA LYS A 854 10.20 3.09 -19.31
C LYS A 854 9.50 2.14 -18.33
N SER A 855 10.25 1.44 -17.49
CA SER A 855 9.68 0.55 -16.48
C SER A 855 8.81 1.29 -15.47
N LEU A 856 9.30 2.40 -14.91
CA LEU A 856 8.55 3.25 -13.98
C LEU A 856 7.27 3.79 -14.60
N THR A 857 7.33 4.19 -15.88
CA THR A 857 6.17 4.65 -16.64
C THR A 857 5.15 3.52 -16.85
N VAL A 858 5.61 2.30 -17.16
CA VAL A 858 4.73 1.11 -17.27
C VAL A 858 4.04 0.81 -15.93
N SER A 859 4.77 0.84 -14.80
CA SER A 859 4.19 0.63 -13.47
C SER A 859 3.08 1.64 -13.16
N GLN A 860 3.31 2.92 -13.49
CA GLN A 860 2.33 3.98 -13.30
C GLN A 860 1.04 3.71 -14.09
N PHE A 861 1.15 3.30 -15.35
CA PHE A 861 -0.01 2.96 -16.17
C PHE A 861 -0.71 1.67 -15.74
N ILE A 862 0.02 0.68 -15.21
CA ILE A 862 -0.59 -0.52 -14.60
C ILE A 862 -1.51 -0.11 -13.46
N ILE A 863 -1.03 0.70 -12.51
CA ILE A 863 -1.84 1.13 -11.36
C ILE A 863 -3.07 1.93 -11.84
N ALA A 864 -2.88 2.85 -12.78
CA ALA A 864 -3.98 3.68 -13.28
C ALA A 864 -5.04 2.86 -14.04
N GLN A 865 -4.62 1.95 -14.92
CA GLN A 865 -5.56 1.09 -15.65
C GLN A 865 -6.27 0.09 -14.72
N PHE A 866 -5.59 -0.42 -13.68
CA PHE A 866 -6.21 -1.27 -12.67
C PHE A 866 -7.40 -0.56 -11.99
N PHE A 867 -7.20 0.69 -11.54
CA PHE A 867 -8.27 1.47 -10.93
C PHE A 867 -9.45 1.73 -11.88
N ILE A 868 -9.18 2.01 -13.17
CA ILE A 868 -10.24 2.16 -14.18
C ILE A 868 -11.04 0.86 -14.31
N MET A 869 -10.35 -0.28 -14.47
CA MET A 869 -11.00 -1.60 -14.62
C MET A 869 -11.85 -1.95 -13.38
N ALA A 870 -11.29 -1.77 -12.19
CA ALA A 870 -11.98 -2.05 -10.93
C ALA A 870 -13.22 -1.17 -10.76
N THR A 871 -13.12 0.13 -11.02
CA THR A 871 -14.25 1.07 -10.93
C THR A 871 -15.37 0.69 -11.89
N MET A 872 -15.03 0.41 -13.15
CA MET A 872 -16.03 0.03 -14.16
C MET A 872 -16.77 -1.26 -13.78
N LEU A 873 -16.07 -2.27 -13.25
CA LEU A 873 -16.72 -3.51 -12.83
C LEU A 873 -17.59 -3.32 -11.60
N VAL A 874 -17.10 -2.63 -10.57
CA VAL A 874 -17.88 -2.37 -9.34
C VAL A 874 -19.14 -1.56 -9.67
N SER A 875 -19.02 -0.52 -10.50
CA SER A 875 -20.17 0.23 -10.99
C SER A 875 -21.15 -0.64 -11.78
N LYS A 876 -20.65 -1.57 -12.62
CA LYS A 876 -21.50 -2.55 -13.33
C LYS A 876 -22.22 -3.49 -12.37
N GLN A 877 -21.55 -4.01 -11.35
CA GLN A 877 -22.15 -4.89 -10.35
C GLN A 877 -23.23 -4.17 -9.54
N ILE A 878 -23.01 -2.91 -9.15
CA ILE A 878 -24.03 -2.10 -8.47
C ILE A 878 -25.21 -1.83 -9.39
N TYR A 879 -24.96 -1.46 -10.65
CA TYR A 879 -26.02 -1.25 -11.63
C TYR A 879 -26.85 -2.52 -11.82
N TYR A 880 -26.19 -3.68 -11.96
CA TYR A 880 -26.85 -4.99 -12.02
C TYR A 880 -27.69 -5.25 -10.77
N ALA A 881 -27.15 -4.94 -9.59
CA ALA A 881 -27.83 -5.20 -8.33
C ALA A 881 -29.11 -4.37 -8.12
N LEU A 882 -29.13 -3.13 -8.61
CA LEU A 882 -30.27 -2.22 -8.47
C LEU A 882 -31.37 -2.45 -9.54
N HIS A 883 -31.01 -3.01 -10.70
CA HIS A 883 -31.93 -3.20 -11.83
C HIS A 883 -32.32 -4.65 -12.08
N LYS A 884 -31.73 -5.60 -11.36
CA LYS A 884 -32.13 -7.00 -11.42
C LYS A 884 -33.56 -7.17 -10.89
N ASP A 885 -34.32 -8.02 -11.55
CA ASP A 885 -35.62 -8.47 -11.05
C ASP A 885 -35.40 -9.26 -9.75
N LEU A 886 -35.94 -8.71 -8.65
CA LEU A 886 -35.83 -9.29 -7.31
C LEU A 886 -36.96 -10.29 -7.03
N GLY A 887 -37.88 -10.50 -7.96
CA GLY A 887 -39.08 -11.33 -7.80
C GLY A 887 -40.27 -10.60 -7.17
N PHE A 888 -40.19 -9.28 -7.04
CA PHE A 888 -41.27 -8.40 -6.56
C PHE A 888 -41.16 -6.97 -7.13
N LYS A 889 -42.29 -6.27 -7.21
CA LYS A 889 -42.38 -4.84 -7.56
C LYS A 889 -41.86 -4.00 -6.40
N LYS A 890 -41.03 -3.00 -6.69
CA LYS A 890 -40.50 -2.05 -5.69
C LYS A 890 -40.80 -0.59 -6.00
N ASP A 891 -41.03 -0.28 -7.27
CA ASP A 891 -41.22 1.09 -7.76
C ASP A 891 -42.62 1.60 -7.40
N ALA A 892 -42.73 2.88 -7.04
CA ALA A 892 -43.96 3.54 -6.59
C ALA A 892 -44.62 2.88 -5.36
N ILE A 893 -43.86 2.17 -4.52
CA ILE A 893 -44.33 1.61 -3.26
C ILE A 893 -43.76 2.42 -2.09
N VAL A 894 -44.64 2.81 -1.19
CA VAL A 894 -44.33 3.53 0.04
C VAL A 894 -44.77 2.68 1.23
N TYR A 895 -43.97 2.64 2.29
CA TYR A 895 -44.36 1.97 3.52
C TYR A 895 -44.08 2.83 4.75
N ALA A 896 -44.87 2.63 5.81
CA ALA A 896 -44.72 3.31 7.09
C ALA A 896 -45.01 2.37 8.25
N GLN A 897 -44.18 2.43 9.29
CA GLN A 897 -44.37 1.68 10.53
C GLN A 897 -45.37 2.40 11.43
N THR A 898 -46.39 1.68 11.90
CA THR A 898 -47.36 2.24 12.85
C THR A 898 -46.76 2.37 14.25
N PRO A 899 -47.23 3.32 15.08
CA PRO A 899 -46.62 3.59 16.39
C PRO A 899 -46.85 2.42 17.36
N TYR A 900 -45.77 1.92 17.98
CA TYR A 900 -45.73 0.70 18.81
C TYR A 900 -46.74 0.68 19.97
N LYS A 901 -47.05 1.85 20.58
CA LYS A 901 -47.89 1.95 21.79
C LYS A 901 -49.34 2.39 21.53
N VAL A 902 -49.61 2.95 20.35
CA VAL A 902 -50.90 3.60 20.03
C VAL A 902 -51.66 2.85 18.93
N GLY A 903 -50.96 2.09 18.08
CA GLY A 903 -51.55 1.29 17.00
C GLY A 903 -52.44 0.16 17.51
N LYS A 904 -53.77 0.33 17.39
CA LYS A 904 -54.74 -0.77 17.52
C LYS A 904 -55.04 -1.35 16.15
N ALA A 905 -55.15 -2.68 16.06
CA ALA A 905 -55.47 -3.38 14.81
C ALA A 905 -56.75 -2.84 14.13
N SER A 906 -57.75 -2.46 14.93
CA SER A 906 -59.01 -1.86 14.45
C SER A 906 -58.81 -0.47 13.85
N THR A 907 -58.05 0.40 14.52
CA THR A 907 -57.72 1.74 14.05
C THR A 907 -56.92 1.68 12.75
N ASN A 908 -55.93 0.78 12.67
CA ASN A 908 -55.10 0.60 11.48
C ASN A 908 -55.93 0.15 10.28
N LYS A 909 -56.94 -0.71 10.46
CA LYS A 909 -57.86 -1.13 9.38
C LYS A 909 -58.71 0.03 8.85
N VAL A 910 -59.26 0.87 9.72
CA VAL A 910 -60.04 2.05 9.30
C VAL A 910 -59.16 3.05 8.55
N MET A 911 -57.94 3.26 9.04
CA MET A 911 -56.94 4.08 8.36
C MET A 911 -56.56 3.51 6.98
N LEU A 912 -56.36 2.20 6.88
CA LEU A 912 -56.05 1.51 5.62
C LEU A 912 -57.16 1.78 4.57
N ASN A 913 -58.43 1.66 4.98
CA ASN A 913 -59.57 1.93 4.10
C ASN A 913 -59.62 3.38 3.62
N LYS A 914 -59.35 4.36 4.51
CA LYS A 914 -59.27 5.78 4.14
C LYS A 914 -58.12 6.06 3.18
N LEU A 915 -56.96 5.45 3.40
CA LEU A 915 -55.79 5.58 2.51
C LEU A 915 -56.07 4.96 1.14
N GLY A 916 -56.68 3.78 1.09
CA GLY A 916 -57.05 3.10 -0.16
C GLY A 916 -58.11 3.83 -0.99
N ALA A 917 -58.92 4.69 -0.35
CA ALA A 917 -59.91 5.53 -1.04
C ALA A 917 -59.31 6.78 -1.73
N LEU A 918 -58.03 7.09 -1.49
CA LEU A 918 -57.39 8.24 -2.13
C LEU A 918 -57.21 8.01 -3.64
N PRO A 919 -57.50 9.01 -4.49
CA PRO A 919 -57.44 8.84 -5.94
C PRO A 919 -56.04 8.51 -6.47
N GLY A 920 -54.98 8.92 -5.77
CA GLY A 920 -53.57 8.64 -6.11
C GLY A 920 -53.03 7.29 -5.60
N VAL A 921 -53.81 6.53 -4.82
CA VAL A 921 -53.42 5.23 -4.27
C VAL A 921 -54.01 4.12 -5.16
N GLU A 922 -53.18 3.13 -5.49
CA GLU A 922 -53.58 1.94 -6.27
C GLU A 922 -54.06 0.82 -5.35
N MET A 923 -53.27 0.51 -4.31
CA MET A 923 -53.56 -0.58 -3.38
C MET A 923 -52.89 -0.32 -2.03
N VAL A 924 -53.49 -0.84 -0.97
CA VAL A 924 -52.95 -0.82 0.38
C VAL A 924 -52.92 -2.24 0.96
N SER A 925 -51.90 -2.52 1.76
CA SER A 925 -51.73 -3.80 2.46
C SER A 925 -51.19 -3.54 3.86
N LEU A 926 -51.64 -4.36 4.79
CA LEU A 926 -51.09 -4.45 6.14
C LEU A 926 -50.18 -5.67 6.23
N GLY A 927 -48.95 -5.46 6.69
CA GLY A 927 -47.99 -6.54 6.91
C GLY A 927 -46.99 -6.20 7.99
N TYR A 928 -45.92 -6.98 8.05
CA TYR A 928 -44.73 -6.62 8.82
C TYR A 928 -43.69 -6.02 7.85
N PHE A 929 -42.46 -6.53 7.82
CA PHE A 929 -41.46 -6.03 6.89
C PHE A 929 -41.85 -6.18 5.40
N PRO A 930 -41.39 -5.27 4.53
CA PRO A 930 -41.49 -5.45 3.08
C PRO A 930 -40.73 -6.73 2.62
N PRO A 931 -40.90 -7.18 1.35
CA PRO A 931 -40.36 -8.46 0.90
C PRO A 931 -38.87 -8.63 1.18
N SER A 932 -38.09 -7.59 0.94
CA SER A 932 -36.66 -7.50 1.26
C SER A 932 -36.43 -6.45 2.34
N SER A 933 -35.74 -6.84 3.42
CA SER A 933 -35.53 -5.99 4.61
C SER A 933 -34.25 -6.39 5.33
N GLY A 934 -33.55 -5.42 5.94
CA GLY A 934 -32.33 -5.69 6.73
C GLY A 934 -32.59 -6.44 8.04
N ALA A 935 -33.87 -6.63 8.42
CA ALA A 935 -34.30 -7.43 9.55
C ALA A 935 -35.22 -8.54 9.06
N THR A 936 -35.05 -9.76 9.58
CA THR A 936 -35.91 -10.91 9.28
C THR A 936 -36.21 -11.69 10.55
N ASN A 937 -37.37 -12.32 10.59
CA ASN A 937 -37.71 -13.27 11.63
C ASN A 937 -37.55 -14.66 11.03
N ALA A 938 -36.80 -15.52 11.71
CA ALA A 938 -36.69 -16.93 11.35
C ALA A 938 -37.29 -17.80 12.46
N THR A 939 -37.89 -18.91 12.08
CA THR A 939 -38.32 -19.94 13.02
C THR A 939 -38.07 -21.32 12.43
N ASN A 940 -38.30 -22.35 13.23
CA ASN A 940 -38.25 -23.72 12.74
C ASN A 940 -39.63 -24.15 12.26
N ALA A 941 -39.65 -24.80 11.10
CA ALA A 941 -40.82 -25.49 10.58
C ALA A 941 -40.52 -26.99 10.49
N LEU A 942 -41.43 -27.80 11.01
CA LEU A 942 -41.34 -29.24 10.94
C LEU A 942 -42.31 -29.75 9.88
N TYR A 943 -41.78 -30.44 8.87
CA TYR A 943 -42.58 -31.19 7.91
C TYR A 943 -42.51 -32.69 8.22
N LYS A 944 -43.68 -33.34 8.29
CA LYS A 944 -43.82 -34.78 8.50
C LYS A 944 -44.61 -35.41 7.35
N ASP A 945 -44.05 -36.45 6.75
CA ASP A 945 -44.73 -37.24 5.71
C ASP A 945 -44.88 -38.72 6.11
N GLY A 946 -44.99 -38.99 7.42
CA GLY A 946 -45.16 -40.33 7.99
C GLY A 946 -43.92 -41.24 7.95
N LYS A 947 -42.92 -40.96 7.09
CA LYS A 947 -41.66 -41.73 6.98
C LYS A 947 -40.39 -40.91 7.23
N LYS A 948 -40.47 -39.57 7.15
CA LYS A 948 -39.35 -38.64 7.34
C LYS A 948 -39.83 -37.40 8.07
N GLU A 949 -39.02 -36.93 9.01
CA GLU A 949 -39.17 -35.65 9.70
C GLU A 949 -38.10 -34.70 9.18
N ILE A 950 -38.51 -33.56 8.62
CA ILE A 950 -37.60 -32.54 8.10
C ILE A 950 -37.84 -31.26 8.90
N ILE A 951 -36.86 -30.90 9.72
CA ILE A 951 -36.82 -29.62 10.43
C ILE A 951 -35.99 -28.66 9.61
N THR A 952 -36.60 -27.54 9.22
CA THR A 952 -35.94 -26.51 8.42
C THR A 952 -36.10 -25.16 9.11
N SER A 953 -35.01 -24.39 9.18
CA SER A 953 -35.09 -22.98 9.52
C SER A 953 -35.70 -22.23 8.35
N VAL A 954 -36.82 -21.55 8.57
CA VAL A 954 -37.57 -20.80 7.57
C VAL A 954 -37.71 -19.34 7.98
N GLU A 955 -37.56 -18.45 7.02
CA GLU A 955 -37.87 -17.03 7.21
C GLU A 955 -39.39 -16.83 7.20
N ILE A 956 -39.90 -16.01 8.12
CA ILE A 956 -41.32 -15.69 8.23
C ILE A 956 -41.58 -14.28 7.72
N LYS A 957 -42.58 -14.15 6.84
CA LYS A 957 -43.19 -12.87 6.49
C LYS A 957 -44.66 -12.87 6.92
N TYR A 958 -45.07 -11.85 7.66
CA TYR A 958 -46.48 -11.62 7.98
C TYR A 958 -47.09 -10.66 6.96
N ALA A 959 -48.19 -11.09 6.35
CA ALA A 959 -48.78 -10.43 5.21
C ALA A 959 -50.30 -10.67 5.19
N ASP A 960 -51.07 -9.62 4.88
CA ASP A 960 -52.48 -9.78 4.56
C ASP A 960 -52.71 -10.32 3.13
N GLU A 961 -53.98 -10.45 2.76
CA GLU A 961 -54.42 -10.94 1.45
C GLU A 961 -54.04 -10.04 0.26
N ASN A 962 -53.70 -8.77 0.51
CA ASN A 962 -53.29 -7.82 -0.53
C ASN A 962 -51.78 -7.77 -0.72
N TYR A 963 -50.98 -8.21 0.25
CA TYR A 963 -49.51 -8.10 0.21
C TYR A 963 -48.88 -8.73 -1.04
N ILE A 964 -49.21 -10.00 -1.33
CA ILE A 964 -48.68 -10.73 -2.51
C ILE A 964 -49.07 -10.01 -3.81
N LYS A 965 -50.30 -9.46 -3.87
CA LYS A 965 -50.79 -8.72 -5.03
C LYS A 965 -50.10 -7.36 -5.18
N LEU A 966 -49.96 -6.60 -4.09
CA LEU A 966 -49.32 -5.28 -4.05
C LEU A 966 -47.87 -5.35 -4.54
N TYR A 967 -47.13 -6.38 -4.11
CA TYR A 967 -45.75 -6.62 -4.51
C TYR A 967 -45.61 -7.44 -5.79
N HIS A 968 -46.70 -7.84 -6.44
CA HIS A 968 -46.69 -8.64 -7.67
C HIS A 968 -45.87 -9.95 -7.53
N ILE A 969 -45.89 -10.57 -6.36
CA ILE A 969 -45.18 -11.84 -6.13
C ILE A 969 -45.95 -12.95 -6.85
N LYS A 970 -45.26 -13.66 -7.77
CA LYS A 970 -45.87 -14.71 -8.58
C LYS A 970 -46.25 -15.93 -7.73
N ILE A 971 -47.49 -16.39 -7.82
CA ILE A 971 -47.90 -17.70 -7.28
C ILE A 971 -47.67 -18.77 -8.36
N LEU A 972 -46.89 -19.79 -8.04
CA LEU A 972 -46.57 -20.90 -8.95
C LEU A 972 -47.62 -22.01 -8.89
N ALA A 973 -48.19 -22.27 -7.72
CA ALA A 973 -49.22 -23.29 -7.53
C ALA A 973 -50.13 -22.94 -6.34
N GLY A 974 -51.41 -23.31 -6.41
CA GLY A 974 -52.39 -23.09 -5.35
C GLY A 974 -52.97 -21.67 -5.36
N ARG A 975 -53.22 -21.10 -4.17
CA ARG A 975 -53.86 -19.79 -4.00
C ARG A 975 -53.13 -18.90 -2.98
N ASN A 976 -53.44 -17.61 -2.99
CA ASN A 976 -53.02 -16.66 -1.96
C ASN A 976 -53.77 -16.89 -0.63
N ILE A 977 -53.23 -16.33 0.45
CA ILE A 977 -53.82 -16.27 1.79
C ILE A 977 -55.06 -15.37 1.78
N THR A 978 -56.09 -15.73 2.54
CA THR A 978 -57.31 -14.94 2.75
C THR A 978 -57.48 -14.58 4.24
N ALA A 979 -58.31 -13.59 4.57
CA ALA A 979 -58.59 -13.23 5.96
C ALA A 979 -59.05 -14.41 6.85
N ALA A 980 -59.78 -15.37 6.28
CA ALA A 980 -60.26 -16.58 6.97
C ALA A 980 -59.14 -17.57 7.34
N ASP A 981 -57.97 -17.47 6.70
CA ASP A 981 -56.85 -18.39 6.85
C ASP A 981 -55.86 -18.01 7.98
N SER A 982 -56.18 -16.97 8.76
CA SER A 982 -55.26 -16.29 9.70
C SER A 982 -54.55 -17.21 10.71
N THR A 983 -55.18 -18.32 11.10
CA THR A 983 -54.59 -19.30 12.03
C THR A 983 -54.26 -20.66 11.41
N THR A 984 -54.72 -20.94 10.19
CA THR A 984 -54.77 -22.30 9.63
C THR A 984 -53.93 -22.51 8.38
N ALA A 985 -53.59 -21.45 7.62
CA ALA A 985 -52.87 -21.61 6.36
C ALA A 985 -51.51 -20.90 6.30
N VAL A 986 -50.71 -21.32 5.33
CA VAL A 986 -49.39 -20.77 5.00
C VAL A 986 -49.14 -20.85 3.49
N VAL A 987 -48.44 -19.85 2.95
CA VAL A 987 -47.86 -19.90 1.60
C VAL A 987 -46.35 -20.08 1.75
N ILE A 988 -45.76 -20.98 0.98
CA ILE A 988 -44.31 -21.26 1.01
C ILE A 988 -43.65 -20.78 -0.27
N ASN A 989 -42.34 -20.53 -0.28
CA ASN A 989 -41.63 -20.32 -1.54
C ASN A 989 -41.20 -21.65 -2.20
N GLU A 990 -40.89 -21.58 -3.49
CA GLU A 990 -40.39 -22.72 -4.27
C GLU A 990 -39.14 -23.36 -3.64
N LYS A 991 -38.22 -22.55 -3.08
CA LYS A 991 -37.02 -23.04 -2.40
C LYS A 991 -37.38 -23.95 -1.23
N TYR A 992 -38.34 -23.55 -0.39
CA TYR A 992 -38.75 -24.38 0.74
C TYR A 992 -39.45 -25.66 0.28
N ALA A 993 -40.33 -25.59 -0.73
CA ALA A 993 -40.96 -26.77 -1.33
C ALA A 993 -39.92 -27.80 -1.81
N ARG A 994 -38.84 -27.35 -2.45
CA ARG A 994 -37.72 -28.20 -2.84
C ARG A 994 -36.93 -28.74 -1.65
N THR A 995 -36.68 -27.93 -0.63
CA THR A 995 -35.95 -28.36 0.58
C THR A 995 -36.67 -29.48 1.32
N ILE A 996 -38.00 -29.47 1.36
CA ILE A 996 -38.80 -30.54 2.00
C ILE A 996 -39.07 -31.74 1.07
N GLY A 997 -38.49 -31.74 -0.13
CA GLY A 997 -38.45 -32.91 -1.04
C GLY A 997 -39.41 -32.87 -2.24
N PHE A 998 -40.13 -31.78 -2.48
CA PHE A 998 -41.03 -31.67 -3.64
C PHE A 998 -40.31 -31.05 -4.85
N ALA A 999 -40.22 -31.79 -5.94
CA ALA A 999 -39.67 -31.28 -7.21
C ALA A 999 -40.63 -30.33 -7.91
N ASN A 1000 -41.94 -30.64 -7.88
CA ASN A 1000 -43.00 -29.82 -8.45
C ASN A 1000 -43.72 -29.01 -7.35
N PRO A 1001 -43.92 -27.69 -7.54
CA PRO A 1001 -44.62 -26.84 -6.56
C PRO A 1001 -46.04 -27.30 -6.21
N GLY A 1002 -46.75 -27.96 -7.13
CA GLY A 1002 -48.13 -28.42 -6.90
C GLY A 1002 -48.26 -29.50 -5.81
N ASP A 1003 -47.25 -30.36 -5.67
CA ASP A 1003 -47.28 -31.50 -4.75
C ASP A 1003 -47.22 -31.09 -3.27
N ALA A 1004 -46.72 -29.88 -3.00
CA ALA A 1004 -46.67 -29.32 -1.66
C ALA A 1004 -48.02 -28.81 -1.15
N ILE A 1005 -49.02 -28.64 -2.03
CA ILE A 1005 -50.32 -28.08 -1.65
C ILE A 1005 -51.10 -29.11 -0.83
N GLY A 1006 -51.74 -28.64 0.24
CA GLY A 1006 -52.57 -29.47 1.14
C GLY A 1006 -51.78 -30.20 2.22
N LYS A 1007 -50.45 -30.19 2.15
CA LYS A 1007 -49.55 -30.72 3.17
C LYS A 1007 -49.51 -29.81 4.40
N THR A 1008 -49.08 -30.36 5.53
CA THR A 1008 -49.15 -29.72 6.83
C THR A 1008 -47.76 -29.47 7.42
N LEU A 1009 -47.55 -28.27 7.96
CA LEU A 1009 -46.37 -27.88 8.72
C LEU A 1009 -46.71 -27.81 10.22
N GLU A 1010 -45.90 -28.45 11.04
CA GLU A 1010 -45.98 -28.45 12.50
C GLU A 1010 -44.90 -27.53 13.11
N LYS A 1011 -45.09 -27.15 14.39
CA LYS A 1011 -44.16 -26.36 15.20
C LYS A 1011 -43.77 -24.99 14.61
N LEU A 1012 -44.52 -24.49 13.62
CA LEU A 1012 -44.28 -23.19 13.02
C LEU A 1012 -44.81 -22.07 13.93
N ASN A 1013 -43.89 -21.29 14.53
CA ASN A 1013 -44.20 -20.12 15.36
C ASN A 1013 -45.21 -20.40 16.49
N ASN A 1014 -44.94 -21.43 17.30
CA ASN A 1014 -45.78 -21.89 18.41
C ASN A 1014 -47.20 -22.37 18.02
N SER A 1015 -47.50 -22.52 16.72
CA SER A 1015 -48.75 -23.14 16.27
C SER A 1015 -48.65 -24.67 16.26
N LYS A 1016 -49.75 -25.34 16.62
CA LYS A 1016 -49.85 -26.81 16.57
C LYS A 1016 -49.71 -27.34 15.14
N SER A 1017 -50.25 -26.64 14.14
CA SER A 1017 -50.26 -27.09 12.74
C SER A 1017 -50.78 -25.99 11.78
N ARG A 1018 -50.22 -25.88 10.56
CA ARG A 1018 -50.72 -25.04 9.45
C ARG A 1018 -50.64 -25.76 8.11
N ARG A 1019 -51.66 -25.57 7.25
CA ARG A 1019 -51.74 -26.19 5.91
C ARG A 1019 -51.15 -25.29 4.82
N ILE A 1020 -50.36 -25.89 3.92
CA ILE A 1020 -49.83 -25.20 2.74
C ILE A 1020 -50.96 -25.00 1.73
N VAL A 1021 -51.29 -23.75 1.41
CA VAL A 1021 -52.37 -23.40 0.46
C VAL A 1021 -51.86 -22.83 -0.86
N GLY A 1022 -50.59 -22.44 -0.91
CA GLY A 1022 -49.96 -21.96 -2.13
C GLY A 1022 -48.44 -22.01 -2.06
N VAL A 1023 -47.83 -22.02 -3.24
CA VAL A 1023 -46.39 -21.92 -3.44
C VAL A 1023 -46.09 -20.66 -4.25
N ALA A 1024 -45.37 -19.72 -3.67
CA ALA A 1024 -44.88 -18.51 -4.32
C ALA A 1024 -43.54 -18.77 -5.04
N GLY A 1025 -43.27 -17.97 -6.07
CA GLY A 1025 -41.97 -17.93 -6.73
C GLY A 1025 -40.88 -17.48 -5.76
N ASN A 1026 -39.64 -17.85 -6.08
CA ASN A 1026 -38.48 -17.37 -5.33
C ASN A 1026 -38.28 -15.86 -5.53
N PHE A 1027 -38.07 -15.14 -4.43
CA PHE A 1027 -37.74 -13.72 -4.43
C PHE A 1027 -36.65 -13.43 -3.38
N TYR A 1028 -35.93 -12.32 -3.53
CA TYR A 1028 -34.82 -11.98 -2.64
C TYR A 1028 -35.31 -11.29 -1.37
N THR A 1029 -35.09 -11.89 -0.21
CA THR A 1029 -35.45 -11.33 1.10
C THR A 1029 -34.37 -10.43 1.71
N HIS A 1030 -33.16 -10.49 1.14
CA HIS A 1030 -31.98 -9.74 1.54
C HIS A 1030 -31.29 -9.14 0.30
N SER A 1031 -30.06 -8.63 0.46
CA SER A 1031 -29.20 -8.23 -0.67
C SER A 1031 -28.80 -9.43 -1.54
N LEU A 1032 -28.32 -9.16 -2.77
CA LEU A 1032 -27.84 -10.19 -3.70
C LEU A 1032 -26.57 -10.92 -3.24
N GLN A 1033 -25.97 -10.50 -2.12
CA GLN A 1033 -24.92 -11.26 -1.47
C GLN A 1033 -25.45 -12.54 -0.82
N SER A 1034 -26.69 -12.52 -0.35
CA SER A 1034 -27.33 -13.65 0.32
C SER A 1034 -28.08 -14.54 -0.68
N PRO A 1035 -27.96 -15.88 -0.56
CA PRO A 1035 -28.77 -16.79 -1.36
C PRO A 1035 -30.23 -16.75 -0.93
N ILE A 1036 -31.14 -17.10 -1.84
CA ILE A 1036 -32.56 -17.24 -1.51
C ILE A 1036 -32.77 -18.43 -0.57
N GLY A 1037 -33.27 -18.15 0.64
CA GLY A 1037 -33.55 -19.14 1.68
C GLY A 1037 -34.98 -19.70 1.62
N PRO A 1038 -35.26 -20.77 2.38
CA PRO A 1038 -36.63 -21.24 2.64
C PRO A 1038 -37.47 -20.16 3.33
N LEU A 1039 -38.66 -19.87 2.81
CA LEU A 1039 -39.54 -18.81 3.33
C LEU A 1039 -41.00 -19.27 3.44
N VAL A 1040 -41.66 -18.77 4.47
CA VAL A 1040 -43.09 -18.92 4.72
C VAL A 1040 -43.77 -17.54 4.87
N ILE A 1041 -44.92 -17.38 4.22
CA ILE A 1041 -45.79 -16.21 4.33
C ILE A 1041 -47.02 -16.64 5.14
N LEU A 1042 -47.31 -15.87 6.19
CA LEU A 1042 -48.41 -16.14 7.13
C LEU A 1042 -49.32 -14.92 7.22
N ALA A 1043 -50.63 -15.15 7.35
CA ALA A 1043 -51.52 -14.10 7.78
C ALA A 1043 -51.26 -13.75 9.27
N PRO A 1044 -51.31 -12.47 9.64
CA PRO A 1044 -51.20 -12.06 11.04
C PRO A 1044 -52.41 -12.61 11.83
N GLY A 1045 -52.15 -13.49 12.81
CA GLY A 1045 -53.18 -14.14 13.62
C GLY A 1045 -53.23 -13.61 15.06
N GLY A 1046 -54.42 -13.27 15.56
CA GLY A 1046 -54.67 -12.91 16.97
C GLY A 1046 -54.48 -11.41 17.34
N ASN A 1047 -55.09 -11.00 18.46
CA ASN A 1047 -55.15 -9.60 18.92
C ASN A 1047 -53.79 -8.96 19.29
N ASN A 1048 -52.73 -9.74 19.51
CA ASN A 1048 -51.46 -9.22 20.07
C ASN A 1048 -50.35 -8.94 19.04
N PHE A 1049 -50.45 -9.43 17.79
CA PHE A 1049 -49.36 -9.26 16.80
C PHE A 1049 -49.41 -7.94 16.03
N PHE A 1050 -50.53 -7.21 16.09
CA PHE A 1050 -50.74 -5.99 15.30
C PHE A 1050 -50.14 -4.70 15.90
N HIS A 1051 -49.47 -4.79 17.05
CA HIS A 1051 -48.86 -3.61 17.69
C HIS A 1051 -47.65 -3.04 16.93
N ASN A 1052 -47.02 -3.82 16.03
CA ASN A 1052 -45.95 -3.36 15.13
C ASN A 1052 -46.30 -3.59 13.65
N SER A 1053 -47.45 -3.09 13.19
CA SER A 1053 -47.83 -3.23 11.78
C SER A 1053 -47.09 -2.24 10.90
N VAL A 1054 -46.79 -2.64 9.67
CA VAL A 1054 -46.32 -1.76 8.59
C VAL A 1054 -47.44 -1.64 7.58
N ILE A 1055 -47.78 -0.40 7.25
CA ILE A 1055 -48.72 -0.10 6.18
C ILE A 1055 -47.91 0.02 4.89
N HIS A 1056 -48.29 -0.75 3.88
CA HIS A 1056 -47.70 -0.75 2.54
C HIS A 1056 -48.69 -0.16 1.56
N ILE A 1057 -48.24 0.76 0.71
CA ILE A 1057 -49.08 1.60 -0.15
C ILE A 1057 -48.45 1.60 -1.54
N ALA A 1058 -49.15 1.05 -2.52
CA ALA A 1058 -48.81 1.22 -3.92
C ALA A 1058 -49.44 2.51 -4.43
N LEU A 1059 -48.63 3.41 -4.96
CA LEU A 1059 -49.07 4.64 -5.61
C LEU A 1059 -49.31 4.38 -7.09
N LYS A 1060 -50.26 5.11 -7.67
CA LYS A 1060 -50.44 5.10 -9.12
C LYS A 1060 -49.22 5.73 -9.80
N PRO A 1061 -48.84 5.30 -11.02
CA PRO A 1061 -47.71 5.87 -11.75
C PRO A 1061 -47.85 7.38 -11.92
N GLU A 1062 -46.78 8.13 -11.67
CA GLU A 1062 -46.78 9.58 -11.86
C GLU A 1062 -46.69 9.93 -13.35
N THR A 1063 -47.61 10.74 -13.85
CA THR A 1063 -47.51 11.31 -15.19
C THR A 1063 -46.41 12.38 -15.18
N PRO A 1064 -45.45 12.37 -16.14
CA PRO A 1064 -44.39 13.36 -16.20
C PRO A 1064 -44.94 14.80 -16.19
N GLY A 1065 -44.50 15.61 -15.22
CA GLY A 1065 -44.94 17.00 -15.05
C GLY A 1065 -46.13 17.21 -14.09
N SER A 1066 -46.73 16.15 -13.53
CA SER A 1066 -47.78 16.28 -12.51
C SER A 1066 -47.18 16.27 -11.09
N LEU A 1067 -47.66 17.13 -10.18
CA LEU A 1067 -47.34 17.08 -8.73
C LEU A 1067 -48.22 16.07 -7.97
N SER A 1068 -48.57 14.95 -8.62
CA SER A 1068 -49.62 14.04 -8.12
C SER A 1068 -49.17 13.23 -6.90
N TRP A 1069 -47.91 12.78 -6.85
CA TRP A 1069 -47.36 12.10 -5.68
C TRP A 1069 -47.23 13.03 -4.47
N SER A 1070 -46.80 14.27 -4.68
CA SER A 1070 -46.73 15.27 -3.61
C SER A 1070 -48.10 15.53 -2.98
N LYS A 1071 -49.14 15.77 -3.80
CA LYS A 1071 -50.53 15.93 -3.33
C LYS A 1071 -51.04 14.71 -2.57
N THR A 1072 -50.75 13.52 -3.10
CA THR A 1072 -51.16 12.25 -2.47
C THR A 1072 -50.46 12.07 -1.12
N MET A 1073 -49.17 12.38 -1.04
CA MET A 1073 -48.40 12.33 0.21
C MET A 1073 -48.92 13.33 1.24
N THR A 1074 -49.30 14.55 0.83
CA THR A 1074 -49.94 15.52 1.74
C THR A 1074 -51.28 15.00 2.27
N ALA A 1075 -52.10 14.38 1.42
CA ALA A 1075 -53.37 13.78 1.84
C ALA A 1075 -53.15 12.58 2.78
N MET A 1076 -52.18 11.72 2.49
CA MET A 1076 -51.77 10.60 3.34
C MET A 1076 -51.26 11.09 4.70
N ASN A 1077 -50.48 12.18 4.73
CA ASN A 1077 -50.00 12.79 5.97
C ASN A 1077 -51.15 13.37 6.81
N LYS A 1078 -52.15 13.99 6.16
CA LYS A 1078 -53.35 14.49 6.85
C LYS A 1078 -54.14 13.34 7.50
N ILE A 1079 -54.33 12.23 6.77
CA ILE A 1079 -54.99 11.03 7.31
C ILE A 1079 -54.17 10.46 8.47
N TRP A 1080 -52.85 10.37 8.33
CA TRP A 1080 -51.99 9.89 9.41
C TRP A 1080 -52.13 10.74 10.68
N LYS A 1081 -52.11 12.07 10.57
CA LYS A 1081 -52.30 12.98 11.72
C LYS A 1081 -53.70 12.92 12.32
N GLU A 1082 -54.72 12.45 11.60
CA GLU A 1082 -56.06 12.19 12.16
C GLU A 1082 -56.03 11.03 13.15
N PHE A 1083 -55.29 9.96 12.84
CA PHE A 1083 -55.21 8.76 13.68
C PHE A 1083 -54.07 8.83 14.70
N TYR A 1084 -52.98 9.51 14.37
CA TYR A 1084 -51.80 9.71 15.22
C TYR A 1084 -51.40 11.20 15.25
N PRO A 1085 -52.16 12.06 15.96
CA PRO A 1085 -51.88 13.50 16.02
C PRO A 1085 -50.48 13.79 16.55
N ASP A 1086 -50.08 12.99 17.55
CA ASP A 1086 -48.83 13.12 18.28
C ASP A 1086 -47.64 12.39 17.63
N ASP A 1087 -47.79 11.78 16.46
CA ASP A 1087 -46.68 11.07 15.78
C ASP A 1087 -46.34 11.69 14.43
N ASP A 1088 -45.07 11.72 14.08
CA ASP A 1088 -44.58 12.27 12.82
C ASP A 1088 -44.57 11.20 11.73
N THR A 1089 -45.05 11.58 10.55
CA THR A 1089 -45.19 10.68 9.41
C THR A 1089 -43.82 10.31 8.85
N ASN A 1090 -43.41 9.04 8.97
CA ASN A 1090 -42.18 8.52 8.37
C ASN A 1090 -42.48 7.55 7.22
N TYR A 1091 -42.99 8.11 6.11
CA TYR A 1091 -43.19 7.36 4.87
C TYR A 1091 -41.86 7.13 4.15
N LYS A 1092 -41.52 5.87 3.90
CA LYS A 1092 -40.30 5.46 3.19
C LYS A 1092 -40.64 4.88 1.83
N PHE A 1093 -39.95 5.34 0.80
CA PHE A 1093 -40.03 4.74 -0.53
C PHE A 1093 -39.23 3.44 -0.58
N TYR A 1094 -39.84 2.38 -1.10
CA TYR A 1094 -39.27 1.04 -1.00
C TYR A 1094 -38.07 0.82 -1.93
N ASP A 1095 -38.08 1.42 -3.12
CA ASP A 1095 -36.91 1.45 -4.02
C ASP A 1095 -35.68 2.09 -3.34
N LYS A 1096 -35.88 3.17 -2.56
CA LYS A 1096 -34.84 3.80 -1.74
C LYS A 1096 -34.36 2.90 -0.60
N SER A 1097 -35.23 2.10 0.01
CA SER A 1097 -34.82 1.12 1.02
C SER A 1097 -34.02 -0.04 0.44
N ILE A 1098 -34.33 -0.50 -0.77
CA ILE A 1098 -33.49 -1.48 -1.50
C ILE A 1098 -32.14 -0.86 -1.86
N GLU A 1099 -32.14 0.40 -2.28
CA GLU A 1099 -30.94 1.15 -2.63
C GLU A 1099 -29.95 1.23 -1.45
N GLN A 1100 -30.46 1.35 -0.21
CA GLN A 1100 -29.68 1.38 1.03
C GLN A 1100 -28.87 0.10 1.31
N PHE A 1101 -29.30 -1.08 0.81
CA PHE A 1101 -28.51 -2.31 0.95
C PHE A 1101 -27.16 -2.23 0.25
N TYR A 1102 -27.02 -1.33 -0.72
CA TYR A 1102 -25.83 -1.18 -1.55
C TYR A 1102 -25.10 0.13 -1.27
N ASP A 1103 -25.41 0.84 -0.18
CA ASP A 1103 -24.76 2.11 0.17
C ASP A 1103 -23.26 1.91 0.41
N GLN A 1104 -22.85 0.79 1.02
CA GLN A 1104 -21.44 0.48 1.24
C GLN A 1104 -20.69 0.26 -0.09
N GLU A 1105 -21.29 -0.46 -1.03
CA GLU A 1105 -20.76 -0.66 -2.38
C GLU A 1105 -20.70 0.66 -3.15
N LYS A 1106 -21.73 1.50 -3.06
CA LYS A 1106 -21.74 2.82 -3.70
C LYS A 1106 -20.65 3.73 -3.17
N GLN A 1107 -20.47 3.75 -1.85
CA GLN A 1107 -19.37 4.47 -1.21
C GLN A 1107 -18.02 3.95 -1.74
N THR A 1108 -17.84 2.63 -1.82
CA THR A 1108 -16.63 2.01 -2.39
C THR A 1108 -16.43 2.38 -3.87
N SER A 1109 -17.49 2.35 -4.68
CA SER A 1109 -17.46 2.75 -6.10
C SER A 1109 -17.10 4.22 -6.26
N THR A 1110 -17.62 5.08 -5.39
CA THR A 1110 -17.33 6.52 -5.37
C THR A 1110 -15.86 6.76 -5.05
N LEU A 1111 -15.34 6.10 -4.01
CA LEU A 1111 -13.94 6.14 -3.63
C LEU A 1111 -13.01 5.68 -4.77
N LEU A 1112 -13.33 4.53 -5.39
CA LEU A 1112 -12.58 4.01 -6.53
C LEU A 1112 -12.65 4.96 -7.75
N SER A 1113 -13.80 5.59 -7.99
CA SER A 1113 -13.96 6.58 -9.06
C SER A 1113 -13.05 7.79 -8.85
N TRP A 1114 -12.97 8.31 -7.61
CA TRP A 1114 -12.05 9.38 -7.26
C TRP A 1114 -10.59 8.97 -7.38
N ALA A 1115 -10.23 7.81 -6.83
CA ALA A 1115 -8.87 7.26 -6.95
C ALA A 1115 -8.47 7.08 -8.43
N THR A 1116 -9.40 6.61 -9.26
CA THR A 1116 -9.24 6.50 -10.71
C THR A 1116 -9.00 7.87 -11.35
N GLY A 1117 -9.85 8.86 -11.05
CA GLY A 1117 -9.71 10.23 -11.57
C GLY A 1117 -8.36 10.86 -11.20
N LEU A 1118 -7.95 10.76 -9.94
CA LEU A 1118 -6.65 11.26 -9.45
C LEU A 1118 -5.49 10.50 -10.10
N SER A 1119 -5.60 9.18 -10.24
CA SER A 1119 -4.56 8.34 -10.87
C SER A 1119 -4.38 8.67 -12.35
N ILE A 1120 -5.48 8.88 -13.09
CA ILE A 1120 -5.43 9.36 -14.48
C ILE A 1120 -4.79 10.74 -14.53
N PHE A 1121 -5.21 11.67 -13.66
CA PHE A 1121 -4.69 13.03 -13.63
C PHE A 1121 -3.18 13.08 -13.37
N ILE A 1122 -2.69 12.36 -12.33
CA ILE A 1122 -1.25 12.23 -12.03
C ILE A 1122 -0.52 11.60 -13.22
N SER A 1123 -1.14 10.61 -13.87
CA SER A 1123 -0.53 9.94 -15.01
C SER A 1123 -0.38 10.85 -16.23
N CYS A 1124 -1.43 11.62 -16.53
CA CYS A 1124 -1.42 12.62 -17.60
C CYS A 1124 -0.39 13.72 -17.32
N LEU A 1125 -0.25 14.19 -16.08
CA LEU A 1125 0.78 15.15 -15.69
C LEU A 1125 2.20 14.61 -15.95
N GLY A 1126 2.46 13.35 -15.63
CA GLY A 1126 3.74 12.71 -15.92
C GLY A 1126 4.00 12.53 -17.41
N LEU A 1127 2.99 12.13 -18.16
CA LEU A 1127 3.09 12.01 -19.61
C LEU A 1127 3.28 13.37 -20.29
N LEU A 1128 2.61 14.42 -19.81
CA LEU A 1128 2.81 15.80 -20.25
C LEU A 1128 4.26 16.24 -20.02
N GLY A 1129 4.80 16.06 -18.82
CA GLY A 1129 6.18 16.43 -18.53
C GLY A 1129 7.21 15.64 -19.35
N LEU A 1130 6.94 14.35 -19.62
CA LEU A 1130 7.78 13.52 -20.48
C LEU A 1130 7.70 13.94 -21.96
N ALA A 1131 6.51 14.32 -22.43
CA ALA A 1131 6.30 14.85 -23.78
C ALA A 1131 7.02 16.19 -23.96
N ILE A 1132 6.91 17.12 -22.99
CA ILE A 1132 7.65 18.39 -22.98
C ILE A 1132 9.16 18.13 -23.08
N TYR A 1133 9.68 17.19 -22.29
CA TYR A 1133 11.10 16.85 -22.30
C TYR A 1133 11.57 16.26 -23.64
N THR A 1134 10.87 15.24 -24.14
CA THR A 1134 11.26 14.51 -25.36
C THR A 1134 11.23 15.44 -26.56
N THR A 1135 10.21 16.28 -26.62
CA THR A 1135 10.07 17.32 -27.64
C THR A 1135 11.22 18.33 -27.56
N GLY A 1136 11.59 18.78 -26.36
CA GLY A 1136 12.73 19.66 -26.15
C GLY A 1136 14.07 19.05 -26.59
N GLN A 1137 14.30 17.76 -26.35
CA GLN A 1137 15.51 17.07 -26.83
C GLN A 1137 15.55 16.93 -28.36
N ARG A 1138 14.40 16.73 -29.00
CA ARG A 1138 14.32 16.52 -30.46
C ARG A 1138 14.02 17.80 -31.24
N THR A 1139 14.11 18.99 -30.64
CA THR A 1139 13.77 20.25 -31.30
C THR A 1139 14.57 20.48 -32.60
N LYS A 1140 15.88 20.19 -32.62
CA LYS A 1140 16.72 20.29 -33.84
C LYS A 1140 16.30 19.25 -34.90
N GLU A 1141 16.07 18.00 -34.49
CA GLU A 1141 15.60 16.92 -35.38
C GLU A 1141 14.24 17.26 -36.01
N ILE A 1142 13.30 17.77 -35.21
CA ILE A 1142 11.97 18.21 -35.65
C ILE A 1142 12.10 19.39 -36.60
N GLY A 1143 12.95 20.38 -36.28
CA GLY A 1143 13.20 21.53 -37.15
C GLY A 1143 13.77 21.12 -38.52
N ILE A 1144 14.77 20.24 -38.53
CA ILE A 1144 15.35 19.69 -39.77
C ILE A 1144 14.30 18.93 -40.57
N ARG A 1145 13.55 18.02 -39.94
CA ARG A 1145 12.51 17.24 -40.63
C ARG A 1145 11.39 18.11 -41.20
N LYS A 1146 11.00 19.17 -40.49
CA LYS A 1146 9.98 20.12 -40.96
C LYS A 1146 10.47 20.93 -42.15
N VAL A 1147 11.75 21.34 -42.16
CA VAL A 1147 12.39 21.95 -43.34
C VAL A 1147 12.48 20.97 -44.51
N LEU A 1148 12.66 19.67 -44.23
CA LEU A 1148 12.64 18.60 -45.22
C LEU A 1148 11.22 18.14 -45.64
N GLY A 1149 10.16 18.84 -45.22
CA GLY A 1149 8.78 18.59 -45.68
C GLY A 1149 7.95 17.62 -44.82
N ALA A 1150 8.43 17.18 -43.65
CA ALA A 1150 7.66 16.30 -42.76
C ALA A 1150 6.39 17.00 -42.26
N SER A 1151 5.26 16.28 -42.33
CA SER A 1151 3.97 16.76 -41.85
C SER A 1151 3.90 16.82 -40.31
N VAL A 1152 2.99 17.65 -39.78
CA VAL A 1152 2.74 17.71 -38.33
C VAL A 1152 2.29 16.35 -37.78
N THR A 1153 1.50 15.59 -38.55
CA THR A 1153 1.04 14.25 -38.22
C THR A 1153 2.17 13.23 -38.10
N GLU A 1154 3.18 13.28 -38.97
CA GLU A 1154 4.36 12.41 -38.86
C GLU A 1154 5.20 12.71 -37.62
N ILE A 1155 5.33 14.00 -37.25
CA ILE A 1155 6.02 14.42 -36.02
C ILE A 1155 5.26 13.94 -34.79
N VAL A 1156 3.93 14.07 -34.78
CA VAL A 1156 3.06 13.55 -33.72
C VAL A 1156 3.20 12.03 -33.60
N ARG A 1157 3.10 11.29 -34.71
CA ARG A 1157 3.24 9.83 -34.73
C ARG A 1157 4.58 9.39 -34.16
N LEU A 1158 5.69 10.01 -34.56
CA LEU A 1158 7.03 9.69 -34.07
C LEU A 1158 7.15 9.81 -32.55
N LEU A 1159 6.56 10.86 -31.97
CA LEU A 1159 6.65 11.15 -30.54
C LEU A 1159 5.67 10.32 -29.71
N SER A 1160 4.47 10.04 -30.24
CA SER A 1160 3.43 9.27 -29.53
C SER A 1160 3.64 7.75 -29.58
N THR A 1161 4.30 7.21 -30.61
CA THR A 1161 4.49 5.74 -30.76
C THR A 1161 5.21 5.12 -29.55
N GLU A 1162 6.24 5.80 -29.02
CA GLU A 1162 6.98 5.29 -27.87
C GLU A 1162 6.14 5.26 -26.59
N LEU A 1163 5.23 6.22 -26.41
CA LEU A 1163 4.33 6.27 -25.26
C LEU A 1163 3.21 5.24 -25.36
N ILE A 1164 2.59 5.13 -26.54
CA ILE A 1164 1.50 4.18 -26.81
C ILE A 1164 1.97 2.74 -26.54
N LEU A 1165 3.20 2.39 -26.94
CA LEU A 1165 3.75 1.05 -26.71
C LEU A 1165 3.92 0.73 -25.22
N LEU A 1166 4.27 1.71 -24.38
CA LEU A 1166 4.36 1.51 -22.92
C LEU A 1166 2.98 1.32 -22.30
N ILE A 1167 1.97 2.03 -22.78
CA ILE A 1167 0.58 1.92 -22.32
C ILE A 1167 -0.02 0.57 -22.72
N LEU A 1168 0.25 0.10 -23.94
CA LEU A 1168 -0.14 -1.24 -24.40
C LEU A 1168 0.55 -2.34 -23.60
N LEU A 1169 1.84 -2.18 -23.30
CA LEU A 1169 2.55 -3.14 -22.45
C LEU A 1169 1.95 -3.19 -21.04
N ALA A 1170 1.64 -2.02 -20.45
CA ALA A 1170 0.95 -1.95 -19.17
C ALA A 1170 -0.42 -2.67 -19.22
N PHE A 1171 -1.17 -2.47 -20.30
CA PHE A 1171 -2.47 -3.12 -20.52
C PHE A 1171 -2.35 -4.65 -20.51
N VAL A 1172 -1.42 -5.21 -21.29
CA VAL A 1172 -1.22 -6.67 -21.35
C VAL A 1172 -0.85 -7.25 -19.97
N ILE A 1173 -0.10 -6.51 -19.15
CA ILE A 1173 0.31 -6.96 -17.81
C ILE A 1173 -0.85 -6.83 -16.80
N VAL A 1174 -1.60 -5.73 -16.83
CA VAL A 1174 -2.61 -5.44 -15.82
C VAL A 1174 -3.90 -6.25 -16.03
N THR A 1175 -4.29 -6.55 -17.27
CA THR A 1175 -5.52 -7.28 -17.56
C THR A 1175 -5.66 -8.61 -16.80
N PRO A 1176 -4.69 -9.54 -16.80
CA PRO A 1176 -4.81 -10.79 -16.04
C PRO A 1176 -4.85 -10.57 -14.53
N LEU A 1177 -4.07 -9.61 -14.02
CA LEU A 1177 -4.04 -9.26 -12.60
C LEU A 1177 -5.38 -8.69 -12.13
N ALA A 1178 -5.94 -7.77 -12.92
CA ALA A 1178 -7.21 -7.14 -12.65
C ALA A 1178 -8.35 -8.16 -12.74
N TRP A 1179 -8.35 -9.04 -13.77
CA TRP A 1179 -9.33 -10.11 -13.90
C TRP A 1179 -9.34 -11.04 -12.67
N TRP A 1180 -8.16 -11.47 -12.20
CA TRP A 1180 -8.05 -12.33 -11.02
C TRP A 1180 -8.61 -11.66 -9.75
N ALA A 1181 -8.18 -10.42 -9.47
CA ALA A 1181 -8.61 -9.67 -8.28
C ALA A 1181 -10.13 -9.41 -8.30
N MET A 1182 -10.65 -9.03 -9.47
CA MET A 1182 -12.06 -8.78 -9.68
C MET A 1182 -12.90 -10.05 -9.54
N ASN A 1183 -12.44 -11.17 -10.09
CA ASN A 1183 -13.15 -12.45 -9.94
C ASN A 1183 -13.25 -12.86 -8.47
N LYS A 1184 -12.17 -12.67 -7.70
CA LYS A 1184 -12.17 -12.95 -6.26
C LYS A 1184 -13.15 -12.07 -5.49
N TRP A 1185 -13.19 -10.78 -5.80
CA TRP A 1185 -14.17 -9.87 -5.19
C TRP A 1185 -15.60 -10.30 -5.53
N MET A 1186 -15.86 -10.72 -6.78
CA MET A 1186 -17.18 -11.19 -7.21
C MET A 1186 -17.61 -12.52 -6.58
N GLU A 1187 -16.71 -13.32 -5.99
CA GLU A 1187 -17.08 -14.54 -5.24
C GLU A 1187 -17.86 -14.25 -3.95
N SER A 1188 -17.80 -13.01 -3.44
CA SER A 1188 -18.59 -12.59 -2.28
C SER A 1188 -20.09 -12.45 -2.55
N TYR A 1189 -20.50 -12.44 -3.82
CA TYR A 1189 -21.90 -12.33 -4.21
C TYR A 1189 -22.47 -13.71 -4.60
N ALA A 1190 -23.57 -14.12 -3.96
CA ALA A 1190 -24.34 -15.30 -4.36
C ALA A 1190 -24.90 -15.13 -5.79
N ASP A 1191 -25.33 -13.91 -6.13
CA ASP A 1191 -25.80 -13.57 -7.46
C ASP A 1191 -25.02 -12.38 -8.06
N LYS A 1192 -24.40 -12.61 -9.22
CA LYS A 1192 -23.32 -11.76 -9.73
C LYS A 1192 -23.36 -11.61 -11.24
N THR A 1193 -22.95 -10.44 -11.73
CA THR A 1193 -22.84 -10.21 -13.18
C THR A 1193 -21.67 -11.00 -13.79
N THR A 1194 -21.72 -11.33 -15.08
CA THR A 1194 -20.56 -11.91 -15.76
C THR A 1194 -19.50 -10.84 -16.02
N ILE A 1195 -18.23 -11.16 -15.81
CA ILE A 1195 -17.10 -10.28 -16.18
C ILE A 1195 -17.00 -10.25 -17.71
N SER A 1196 -17.50 -9.18 -18.33
CA SER A 1196 -17.50 -9.03 -19.78
C SER A 1196 -16.16 -8.51 -20.29
N TRP A 1197 -15.61 -9.10 -21.36
CA TRP A 1197 -14.31 -8.72 -21.93
C TRP A 1197 -14.21 -7.24 -22.33
N TRP A 1198 -15.33 -6.63 -22.72
CA TRP A 1198 -15.37 -5.22 -23.16
C TRP A 1198 -14.94 -4.24 -22.05
N ILE A 1199 -15.05 -4.61 -20.77
CA ILE A 1199 -14.60 -3.75 -19.66
C ILE A 1199 -13.08 -3.51 -19.76
N PHE A 1200 -12.32 -4.54 -20.10
CA PHE A 1200 -10.88 -4.44 -20.33
C PHE A 1200 -10.61 -3.64 -21.60
N ALA A 1201 -11.30 -3.92 -22.70
CA ALA A 1201 -11.10 -3.20 -23.95
C ALA A 1201 -11.41 -1.69 -23.81
N ALA A 1202 -12.52 -1.34 -23.16
CA ALA A 1202 -12.95 0.04 -22.94
C ALA A 1202 -12.01 0.80 -21.99
N SER A 1203 -11.54 0.17 -20.92
CA SER A 1203 -10.56 0.79 -20.00
C SER A 1203 -9.21 1.02 -20.67
N GLY A 1204 -8.71 0.06 -21.45
CA GLY A 1204 -7.49 0.20 -22.25
C GLY A 1204 -7.62 1.30 -23.30
N ALA A 1205 -8.73 1.32 -24.05
CA ALA A 1205 -9.02 2.34 -25.05
C ALA A 1205 -9.15 3.74 -24.44
N GLY A 1206 -9.84 3.86 -23.30
CA GLY A 1206 -9.97 5.11 -22.56
C GLY A 1206 -8.61 5.67 -22.11
N MET A 1207 -7.72 4.82 -21.60
CA MET A 1207 -6.36 5.22 -21.23
C MET A 1207 -5.52 5.65 -22.46
N LEU A 1208 -5.65 4.92 -23.58
CA LEU A 1208 -4.97 5.30 -24.81
C LEU A 1208 -5.45 6.65 -25.34
N LEU A 1209 -6.76 6.89 -25.30
CA LEU A 1209 -7.37 8.16 -25.71
C LEU A 1209 -6.85 9.32 -24.85
N THR A 1210 -6.87 9.19 -23.52
CA THR A 1210 -6.40 10.26 -22.61
C THR A 1210 -4.91 10.54 -22.80
N ALA A 1211 -4.08 9.51 -22.94
CA ALA A 1211 -2.66 9.68 -23.24
C ALA A 1211 -2.40 10.31 -24.61
N PHE A 1212 -3.19 9.94 -25.63
CA PHE A 1212 -3.09 10.51 -26.96
C PHE A 1212 -3.45 11.99 -26.96
N ILE A 1213 -4.55 12.39 -26.30
CA ILE A 1213 -4.96 13.79 -26.16
C ILE A 1213 -3.87 14.59 -25.44
N THR A 1214 -3.36 14.06 -24.33
CA THR A 1214 -2.38 14.75 -23.48
C THR A 1214 -1.03 14.93 -24.20
N SER A 1215 -0.55 13.91 -24.91
CA SER A 1215 0.70 14.02 -25.70
C SER A 1215 0.54 14.91 -26.92
N SER A 1216 -0.56 14.76 -27.67
CA SER A 1216 -0.79 15.48 -28.92
C SER A 1216 -0.83 16.98 -28.72
N PHE A 1217 -1.45 17.47 -27.63
CA PHE A 1217 -1.51 18.89 -27.33
C PHE A 1217 -0.11 19.55 -27.30
N GLN A 1218 0.84 18.94 -26.61
CA GLN A 1218 2.20 19.47 -26.52
C GLN A 1218 2.98 19.28 -27.82
N THR A 1219 2.80 18.12 -28.47
CA THR A 1219 3.51 17.81 -29.71
C THR A 1219 3.07 18.71 -30.86
N ILE A 1220 1.77 19.00 -30.98
CA ILE A 1220 1.23 19.94 -31.96
C ILE A 1220 1.79 21.34 -31.71
N ARG A 1221 1.77 21.81 -30.45
CA ARG A 1221 2.31 23.11 -30.10
C ARG A 1221 3.78 23.26 -30.52
N ALA A 1222 4.60 22.22 -30.33
CA ALA A 1222 5.99 22.24 -30.76
C ALA A 1222 6.18 22.09 -32.27
N ALA A 1223 5.34 21.29 -32.92
CA ALA A 1223 5.35 21.12 -34.37
C ALA A 1223 4.95 22.41 -35.10
N ILE A 1224 4.17 23.30 -34.49
CA ILE A 1224 3.77 24.60 -35.07
C ILE A 1224 4.87 25.67 -34.95
N VAL A 1225 5.84 25.52 -34.03
CA VAL A 1225 6.93 26.50 -33.85
C VAL A 1225 7.71 26.70 -35.16
N ASN A 1226 8.06 27.96 -35.45
CA ASN A 1226 8.78 28.33 -36.66
C ASN A 1226 10.19 27.69 -36.65
N PRO A 1227 10.54 26.86 -37.66
CA PRO A 1227 11.82 26.15 -37.71
C PRO A 1227 13.05 27.09 -37.69
N VAL A 1228 12.90 28.33 -38.16
CA VAL A 1228 13.96 29.35 -38.12
C VAL A 1228 14.36 29.69 -36.68
N LYS A 1229 13.40 29.75 -35.74
CA LYS A 1229 13.69 29.94 -34.32
C LYS A 1229 14.36 28.72 -33.69
N SER A 1230 14.02 27.52 -34.15
CA SER A 1230 14.56 26.25 -33.65
C SER A 1230 16.00 25.95 -34.12
N LEU A 1231 16.40 26.46 -35.28
CA LEU A 1231 17.74 26.29 -35.84
C LEU A 1231 18.71 27.39 -35.38
N ARG A 1232 18.21 28.60 -35.08
CA ARG A 1232 19.03 29.76 -34.68
C ARG A 1232 19.29 29.86 -33.17
N SER A 1233 18.62 29.05 -32.33
CA SER A 1233 18.83 29.05 -30.89
C SER A 1233 20.11 28.32 -30.49
N GLU A 1234 21.21 29.06 -30.41
CA GLU A 1234 22.32 28.83 -29.47
C GLU A 1234 22.82 30.18 -28.94
#